data_AF-A0A194RQC1-F1
#
_entry.id   AF-A0A194RQC1-F1
#
_cell.length_a   1.000
_cell.length_b   1.000
_cell.length_c   1.000
_cell.angle_alpha   90.00
_cell.angle_beta   90.00
_cell.angle_gamma   90.00
#
_symmetry.space_group_name_H-M   'P 1'
#
loop_
_entity.id
_entity.type
_entity.pdbx_description
1 polymer ?
#
loop_
_entity_poly.entity_id
_entity_poly.type
_entity_poly.pdbx_seq_one_letter_code
_entity_poly.pdbx_strand_id
1 'polypeptide(L)'
;MLRSDSQEVKNRYTRQTKTMSSLSASGVFSSCVDYFCLVCESRLRDGADAAAHVAMPVHTKNFLTTEYFLVLKTMSALSASGVFSSCVDYFCLVCESRLRDGADATAHVAKPVHTKNFLTTEYFGNQQECVRKIKKWYLCELCNVLLPTAARVRLHVAEARHAEHRAARVVQRREYFGNQQECVRKIKKWYLCELCNVLLPTAARVRLHVAEARHAEHRAARVVQRRADRILAFASVQLKDSAWNGILDDTCAICNTEFDDEHIHRNETSHILKLIQSKIEYDENQNLYRRVDDNTFHCITCNKLVAFNSMDVHFNDDEHKNLYQCFCEENKFNSDESKVEIEAENVESHIERSENIENVEKNELINDKEHSEKDKNDIQQINTKKITEIFDTVKIDEDENSKINLENDDILSSIENFNRNNISINVELKTATCKKCEKDLDFQMKSIKDHILEHEMNNEIEDFETTKVKSDTELTEEMPNGKTSPAATVKNEQEFKKVRGKKIKEHKSNFEAKQFANENDMTYLDSEDKVYCIKCKVNIPTSLKCLQEHVAGSAHLKAINKQHLEVVLYKNDNESNEEHTNKIAAEDFVQNKLFIDGISKCVVINDTICISVLSSELMLEENNKLKCLICEQKLFMHDFESHIKQYHHNKKSSKCFVLELSSEFIREIKPQCFHCGYCNNLHSPWSAMLKHIQSADHRESRSSAHIRLQRLMPEIIQHRRQHQLNRMMAAFGFMFGANRRRYYDSDSD
;
A
#
# COMPACT_ATOMS: atom_id res chain seq x y z
N MET A 1 -17.37 -56.97 34.10
CA MET A 1 -18.43 -56.11 34.67
C MET A 1 -17.79 -54.79 35.07
N LEU A 2 -18.40 -53.66 34.69
CA LEU A 2 -17.90 -52.27 34.72
C LEU A 2 -17.07 -51.84 33.49
N ARG A 3 -17.78 -51.45 32.42
CA ARG A 3 -17.44 -50.35 31.48
C ARG A 3 -18.53 -50.26 30.41
N SER A 4 -19.65 -49.60 30.70
CA SER A 4 -20.68 -49.31 29.68
C SER A 4 -21.69 -48.25 30.13
N ASP A 5 -21.27 -47.07 30.61
CA ASP A 5 -22.24 -45.98 30.93
C ASP A 5 -21.77 -44.56 30.51
N SER A 6 -20.64 -44.42 29.79
CA SER A 6 -20.11 -43.09 29.45
C SER A 6 -20.60 -42.54 28.09
N GLN A 7 -21.19 -43.37 27.22
CA GLN A 7 -21.58 -42.96 25.87
C GLN A 7 -22.99 -42.35 25.78
N GLU A 8 -23.92 -42.71 26.67
CA GLU A 8 -25.32 -42.21 26.60
C GLU A 8 -25.50 -40.79 27.19
N VAL A 9 -24.59 -40.35 28.06
CA VAL A 9 -24.66 -38.99 28.65
C VAL A 9 -24.16 -37.92 27.66
N LYS A 10 -23.24 -38.27 26.74
CA LYS A 10 -22.75 -37.34 25.71
C LYS A 10 -23.75 -37.08 24.58
N ASN A 11 -24.68 -38.00 24.30
CA ASN A 11 -25.68 -37.84 23.24
C ASN A 11 -26.94 -37.06 23.65
N ARG A 12 -27.14 -36.77 24.95
CA ARG A 12 -28.23 -35.88 25.42
C ARG A 12 -27.85 -34.40 25.45
N TYR A 13 -26.56 -34.05 25.49
CA TYR A 13 -26.12 -32.66 25.59
C TYR A 13 -25.96 -31.95 24.23
N THR A 14 -25.85 -32.67 23.12
CA THR A 14 -25.67 -32.13 21.76
C THR A 14 -26.98 -31.88 20.99
N ARG A 15 -28.15 -32.06 21.61
CA ARG A 15 -29.47 -31.85 20.95
C ARG A 15 -30.25 -30.61 21.40
N GLN A 16 -29.66 -29.71 22.19
CA GLN A 16 -30.39 -28.56 22.77
C GLN A 16 -29.88 -27.16 22.38
N THR A 17 -29.06 -27.02 21.34
CA THR A 17 -28.54 -25.70 20.91
C THR A 17 -29.01 -25.33 19.51
N LYS A 18 -30.32 -25.16 19.33
CA LYS A 18 -30.92 -24.35 18.26
C LYS A 18 -32.40 -24.09 18.54
N THR A 19 -32.70 -23.18 19.45
CA THR A 19 -34.04 -22.58 19.53
C THR A 19 -33.87 -21.08 19.38
N MET A 20 -34.04 -20.61 18.15
CA MET A 20 -34.12 -19.17 17.88
C MET A 20 -35.42 -18.65 18.51
N SER A 21 -35.32 -17.51 19.19
CA SER A 21 -36.51 -16.71 19.49
C SER A 21 -37.14 -16.28 18.17
N SER A 22 -38.44 -16.53 18.01
CA SER A 22 -39.16 -16.24 16.77
C SER A 22 -40.24 -15.19 17.05
N LEU A 23 -40.35 -14.20 16.18
CA LEU A 23 -41.46 -13.25 16.19
C LEU A 23 -42.49 -13.75 15.18
N SER A 24 -43.67 -14.12 15.66
CA SER A 24 -44.77 -14.53 14.78
C SER A 24 -45.31 -13.34 13.98
N ALA A 25 -45.89 -13.63 12.81
CA ALA A 25 -46.56 -12.65 11.95
C ALA A 25 -47.71 -11.89 12.65
N SER A 26 -48.13 -12.36 13.83
CA SER A 26 -49.21 -11.84 14.66
C SER A 26 -48.71 -11.06 15.89
N GLY A 27 -47.41 -10.76 15.99
CA GLY A 27 -46.88 -9.93 17.07
C GLY A 27 -46.66 -10.62 18.41
N VAL A 28 -46.64 -11.96 18.42
CA VAL A 28 -46.19 -12.74 19.57
C VAL A 28 -44.73 -13.12 19.41
N PHE A 29 -43.90 -12.70 20.36
CA PHE A 29 -42.52 -13.10 20.52
C PHE A 29 -42.44 -14.40 21.33
N SER A 30 -41.86 -15.46 20.77
CA SER A 30 -41.60 -16.70 21.49
C SER A 30 -40.15 -16.73 21.99
N SER A 31 -39.97 -16.84 23.30
CA SER A 31 -38.67 -17.18 23.90
C SER A 31 -38.66 -18.64 24.35
N CYS A 32 -37.51 -19.15 24.80
CA CYS A 32 -37.41 -20.50 25.35
C CYS A 32 -38.22 -20.71 26.65
N VAL A 33 -38.69 -19.64 27.28
CA VAL A 33 -39.36 -19.70 28.60
C VAL A 33 -40.81 -19.19 28.55
N ASP A 34 -41.14 -18.28 27.64
CA ASP A 34 -42.44 -17.59 27.61
C ASP A 34 -42.81 -17.09 26.21
N TYR A 35 -44.12 -16.86 26.00
CA TYR A 35 -44.67 -16.12 24.86
C TYR A 35 -45.08 -14.71 25.31
N PHE A 36 -44.85 -13.69 24.48
CA PHE A 36 -45.19 -12.31 24.82
C PHE A 36 -45.84 -11.60 23.64
N CYS A 37 -47.04 -11.08 23.85
CA CYS A 37 -47.75 -10.27 22.85
C CYS A 37 -47.23 -8.83 22.87
N LEU A 38 -46.67 -8.37 21.76
CA LEU A 38 -46.18 -6.99 21.59
C LEU A 38 -47.31 -5.98 21.36
N VAL A 39 -48.53 -6.45 21.03
CA VAL A 39 -49.68 -5.58 20.74
C VAL A 39 -50.31 -5.02 22.02
N CYS A 40 -50.37 -5.84 23.07
CA CYS A 40 -51.01 -5.46 24.34
C CYS A 40 -50.16 -5.80 25.57
N GLU A 41 -48.86 -6.05 25.36
CA GLU A 41 -47.86 -6.29 26.41
C GLU A 41 -48.19 -7.44 27.37
N SER A 42 -49.01 -8.40 26.93
CA SER A 42 -49.45 -9.52 27.75
C SER A 42 -48.47 -10.69 27.69
N ARG A 43 -48.16 -11.28 28.84
CA ARG A 43 -47.37 -12.52 28.95
C ARG A 43 -48.30 -13.72 28.79
N LEU A 44 -47.89 -14.68 27.97
CA LEU A 44 -48.65 -15.85 27.56
C LEU A 44 -47.82 -17.08 27.96
N ARG A 45 -48.46 -18.09 28.56
CA ARG A 45 -47.74 -19.19 29.22
C ARG A 45 -47.12 -20.16 28.23
N ASP A 46 -47.81 -20.42 27.12
CA ASP A 46 -47.38 -21.37 26.10
C ASP A 46 -47.90 -20.99 24.71
N GLY A 47 -47.61 -21.83 23.72
CA GLY A 47 -48.00 -21.61 22.33
C GLY A 47 -49.52 -21.67 22.11
N ALA A 48 -50.25 -22.40 22.95
CA ALA A 48 -51.71 -22.49 22.86
C ALA A 48 -52.36 -21.20 23.41
N ASP A 49 -51.87 -20.70 24.55
CA ASP A 49 -52.25 -19.38 25.08
C ASP A 49 -51.92 -18.28 24.07
N ALA A 50 -50.78 -18.37 23.37
CA ALA A 50 -50.41 -17.45 22.31
C ALA A 50 -51.40 -17.48 21.13
N ALA A 51 -51.76 -18.66 20.64
CA ALA A 51 -52.71 -18.81 19.55
C ALA A 51 -54.11 -18.29 19.93
N ALA A 52 -54.59 -18.64 21.13
CA ALA A 52 -55.87 -18.17 21.65
C ALA A 52 -55.90 -16.64 21.84
N HIS A 53 -54.81 -16.07 22.34
CA HIS A 53 -54.66 -14.63 22.52
C HIS A 53 -54.67 -13.87 21.18
N VAL A 54 -53.95 -14.38 20.18
CA VAL A 54 -53.91 -13.79 18.83
C VAL A 54 -55.29 -13.79 18.17
N ALA A 55 -56.10 -14.83 18.43
CA ALA A 55 -57.45 -14.96 17.91
C ALA A 55 -58.47 -14.00 18.57
N MET A 56 -58.11 -13.30 19.65
CA MET A 56 -59.03 -12.36 20.30
C MET A 56 -59.34 -11.16 19.38
N PRO A 57 -60.61 -10.75 19.23
CA PRO A 57 -60.99 -9.59 18.42
C PRO A 57 -60.31 -8.29 18.87
N VAL A 58 -60.08 -8.14 20.17
CA VAL A 58 -59.37 -7.00 20.76
C VAL A 58 -57.90 -6.98 20.32
N HIS A 59 -57.25 -8.14 20.29
CA HIS A 59 -55.88 -8.26 19.79
C HIS A 59 -55.82 -7.92 18.30
N THR A 60 -56.70 -8.49 17.49
CA THR A 60 -56.74 -8.23 16.04
C THR A 60 -57.00 -6.76 15.72
N LYS A 61 -57.93 -6.12 16.43
CA LYS A 61 -58.22 -4.70 16.29
C LYS A 61 -57.01 -3.84 16.66
N ASN A 62 -56.39 -4.11 17.82
CA ASN A 62 -55.21 -3.37 18.26
C ASN A 62 -54.01 -3.62 17.33
N PHE A 63 -53.86 -4.85 16.82
CA PHE A 63 -52.80 -5.23 15.89
C PHE A 63 -52.89 -4.42 14.58
N LEU A 64 -54.11 -4.19 14.08
CA LEU A 64 -54.35 -3.41 12.86
C LEU A 64 -54.22 -1.90 13.06
N THR A 65 -54.47 -1.38 14.27
CA THR A 65 -54.42 0.06 14.56
C THR A 65 -53.06 0.55 15.07
N THR A 66 -52.14 -0.36 15.41
CA THR A 66 -50.86 0.01 16.02
C THR A 66 -49.83 0.30 14.93
N GLU A 67 -49.56 1.59 14.67
CA GLU A 67 -48.54 2.04 13.71
C GLU A 67 -47.13 1.47 13.98
N TYR A 68 -46.84 1.05 15.21
CA TYR A 68 -45.57 0.41 15.58
C TYR A 68 -45.35 -0.96 14.93
N PHE A 69 -46.41 -1.69 14.53
CA PHE A 69 -46.26 -3.08 14.11
C PHE A 69 -45.90 -3.25 12.64
N LEU A 70 -46.32 -2.32 11.76
CA LEU A 70 -45.90 -2.29 10.36
C LEU A 70 -44.39 -2.07 10.20
N VAL A 71 -43.76 -1.37 11.16
CA VAL A 71 -42.31 -1.12 11.21
C VAL A 71 -41.52 -2.34 11.71
N LEU A 72 -42.10 -3.17 12.58
CA LEU A 72 -41.44 -4.35 13.18
C LEU A 72 -41.54 -5.62 12.31
N LYS A 73 -42.47 -5.69 11.36
CA LYS A 73 -42.68 -6.85 10.48
C LYS A 73 -41.80 -6.85 9.23
N THR A 74 -41.24 -5.69 8.86
CA THR A 74 -40.40 -5.48 7.65
C THR A 74 -38.92 -5.33 7.97
N MET A 75 -38.48 -5.71 9.19
CA MET A 75 -37.13 -5.47 9.67
C MET A 75 -36.09 -6.40 9.02
N SER A 76 -35.16 -5.81 8.27
CA SER A 76 -34.09 -6.55 7.61
C SER A 76 -32.80 -6.54 8.43
N ALA A 77 -32.42 -5.37 9.00
CA ALA A 77 -31.23 -5.23 9.84
C ALA A 77 -31.27 -3.98 10.74
N LEU A 78 -30.52 -4.02 11.85
CA LEU A 78 -30.28 -2.87 12.73
C LEU A 78 -28.78 -2.55 12.76
N SER A 79 -28.42 -1.31 12.40
CA SER A 79 -27.03 -0.86 12.45
C SER A 79 -26.62 -0.43 13.86
N ALA A 80 -25.33 -0.56 14.16
CA ALA A 80 -24.73 -0.10 15.42
C ALA A 80 -24.85 1.43 15.62
N SER A 81 -25.18 2.19 14.57
CA SER A 81 -25.37 3.65 14.59
C SER A 81 -26.81 4.07 14.96
N GLY A 82 -27.67 3.12 15.32
CA GLY A 82 -29.07 3.40 15.66
C GLY A 82 -29.97 3.68 14.45
N VAL A 83 -29.54 3.30 13.25
CA VAL A 83 -30.37 3.33 12.04
C VAL A 83 -30.91 1.94 11.75
N PHE A 84 -32.22 1.88 11.56
CA PHE A 84 -32.99 0.71 11.22
C PHE A 84 -33.21 0.65 9.70
N SER A 85 -33.09 -0.53 9.09
CA SER A 85 -33.48 -0.77 7.69
C SER A 85 -34.71 -1.66 7.60
N SER A 86 -35.74 -1.14 6.93
CA SER A 86 -36.91 -1.90 6.48
C SER A 86 -36.74 -2.30 5.00
N CYS A 87 -37.66 -3.10 4.47
CA CYS A 87 -37.69 -3.39 3.02
C CYS A 87 -38.06 -2.18 2.14
N VAL A 88 -38.56 -1.08 2.72
CA VAL A 88 -39.06 0.09 1.98
C VAL A 88 -38.29 1.37 2.31
N ASP A 89 -37.78 1.50 3.53
CA ASP A 89 -37.15 2.72 4.02
C ASP A 89 -36.14 2.46 5.15
N TYR A 90 -35.41 3.52 5.52
CA TYR A 90 -34.49 3.51 6.65
C TYR A 90 -35.01 4.48 7.72
N PHE A 91 -34.88 4.15 8.99
CA PHE A 91 -35.34 5.00 10.10
C PHE A 91 -34.25 5.18 11.15
N CYS A 92 -33.92 6.44 11.45
CA CYS A 92 -32.95 6.76 12.50
C CYS A 92 -33.66 6.85 13.87
N LEU A 93 -33.35 5.94 14.79
CA LEU A 93 -33.92 5.95 16.16
C LEU A 93 -33.45 7.15 16.99
N VAL A 94 -32.28 7.69 16.66
CA VAL A 94 -31.64 8.80 17.39
C VAL A 94 -32.37 10.11 17.10
N CYS A 95 -32.66 10.37 15.83
CA CYS A 95 -33.24 11.62 15.35
C CYS A 95 -34.70 11.50 14.91
N GLU A 96 -35.27 10.29 14.90
CA GLU A 96 -36.62 9.98 14.39
C GLU A 96 -36.88 10.42 12.94
N SER A 97 -35.82 10.45 12.12
CA SER A 97 -35.94 10.78 10.70
C SER A 97 -36.10 9.53 9.85
N ARG A 98 -37.08 9.56 8.93
CA ARG A 98 -37.16 8.62 7.81
C ARG A 98 -36.15 9.01 6.73
N LEU A 99 -35.51 8.01 6.16
CA LEU A 99 -34.43 8.09 5.18
C LEU A 99 -34.82 7.16 4.03
N ARG A 100 -34.62 7.60 2.79
CA ARG A 100 -35.22 6.92 1.63
C ARG A 100 -34.51 5.63 1.28
N ASP A 101 -33.18 5.64 1.37
CA ASP A 101 -32.33 4.54 0.94
C ASP A 101 -31.05 4.45 1.80
N GLY A 102 -30.20 3.46 1.49
CA GLY A 102 -28.95 3.21 2.21
C GLY A 102 -27.91 4.32 2.06
N ALA A 103 -27.94 5.07 0.95
CA ALA A 103 -27.04 6.21 0.73
C ALA A 103 -27.46 7.40 1.62
N ASP A 104 -28.76 7.70 1.67
CA ASP A 104 -29.34 8.68 2.59
C ASP A 104 -29.07 8.29 4.06
N ALA A 105 -29.15 6.99 4.41
CA ALA A 105 -28.79 6.47 5.72
C ALA A 105 -27.31 6.71 6.07
N THR A 106 -26.40 6.38 5.15
CA THR A 106 -24.95 6.57 5.33
C THR A 106 -24.60 8.05 5.47
N ALA A 107 -25.14 8.89 4.58
CA ALA A 107 -24.95 10.34 4.63
C ALA A 107 -25.54 10.94 5.92
N HIS A 108 -26.67 10.44 6.40
CA HIS A 108 -27.29 10.87 7.65
C HIS A 108 -26.41 10.54 8.86
N VAL A 109 -25.89 9.31 8.97
CA VAL A 109 -25.03 8.88 10.08
C VAL A 109 -23.73 9.68 10.12
N ALA A 110 -23.20 10.09 8.96
CA ALA A 110 -22.01 10.93 8.87
C ALA A 110 -22.23 12.38 9.33
N LYS A 111 -23.47 12.86 9.46
CA LYS A 111 -23.75 14.23 9.90
C LYS A 111 -23.26 14.42 11.35
N PRO A 112 -22.51 15.50 11.67
CA PRO A 112 -22.03 15.76 13.03
C PRO A 112 -23.14 15.80 14.08
N VAL A 113 -24.35 16.23 13.69
CA VAL A 113 -25.52 16.28 14.58
C VAL A 113 -25.98 14.88 15.01
N HIS A 114 -26.04 13.92 14.07
CA HIS A 114 -26.39 12.52 14.40
C HIS A 114 -25.36 11.92 15.33
N THR A 115 -24.08 12.01 14.97
CA THR A 115 -22.96 11.49 15.77
C THR A 115 -22.97 12.08 17.18
N LYS A 116 -23.17 13.39 17.32
CA LYS A 116 -23.27 14.05 18.62
C LYS A 116 -24.45 13.50 19.42
N ASN A 117 -25.65 13.47 18.84
CA ASN A 117 -26.86 12.99 19.53
C ASN A 117 -26.71 11.53 19.97
N PHE A 118 -26.18 10.66 19.10
CA PHE A 118 -25.95 9.25 19.40
C PHE A 118 -24.92 9.06 20.51
N LEU A 119 -23.79 9.77 20.46
CA LEU A 119 -22.76 9.66 21.49
C LEU A 119 -23.24 10.17 22.85
N THR A 120 -24.12 11.18 22.88
CA THR A 120 -24.70 11.73 24.11
C THR A 120 -25.80 10.88 24.74
N THR A 121 -26.30 9.82 24.08
CA THR A 121 -27.32 8.96 24.70
C THR A 121 -26.75 8.24 25.92
N GLU A 122 -27.50 8.24 27.01
CA GLU A 122 -27.12 7.54 28.24
C GLU A 122 -27.06 6.03 28.04
N TYR A 123 -26.14 5.37 28.74
CA TYR A 123 -26.13 3.91 28.84
C TYR A 123 -27.12 3.45 29.93
N PHE A 124 -27.81 2.34 29.69
CA PHE A 124 -28.64 1.70 30.69
C PHE A 124 -27.76 0.89 31.66
N GLY A 125 -27.67 1.34 32.90
CA GLY A 125 -26.84 0.70 33.93
C GLY A 125 -25.36 1.05 33.78
N ASN A 126 -24.50 0.05 33.66
CA ASN A 126 -23.05 0.24 33.48
C ASN A 126 -22.70 0.33 31.99
N GLN A 127 -21.80 1.25 31.63
CA GLN A 127 -21.25 1.36 30.25
C GLN A 127 -20.62 0.06 29.76
N GLN A 128 -20.22 -0.85 30.66
CA GLN A 128 -19.67 -2.16 30.31
C GLN A 128 -20.68 -3.08 29.59
N GLU A 129 -21.97 -2.94 29.85
CA GLU A 129 -23.01 -3.76 29.19
C GLU A 129 -23.37 -3.24 27.79
N CYS A 130 -22.83 -2.07 27.41
CA CYS A 130 -22.92 -1.52 26.06
C CYS A 130 -24.36 -1.39 25.52
N VAL A 131 -25.33 -1.13 26.42
CA VAL A 131 -26.73 -0.89 26.05
C VAL A 131 -27.05 0.59 26.17
N ARG A 132 -27.36 1.26 25.07
CA ARG A 132 -27.77 2.67 25.03
C ARG A 132 -29.27 2.81 25.19
N LYS A 133 -29.71 3.79 25.97
CA LYS A 133 -31.12 4.19 26.06
C LYS A 133 -31.39 5.27 25.00
N ILE A 134 -32.14 4.90 23.97
CA ILE A 134 -32.52 5.79 22.86
C ILE A 134 -34.03 6.04 22.99
N LYS A 135 -34.38 7.16 23.62
CA LYS A 135 -35.78 7.54 23.94
C LYS A 135 -36.50 6.43 24.74
N LYS A 136 -37.46 5.75 24.12
CA LYS A 136 -38.24 4.64 24.71
C LYS A 136 -37.61 3.26 24.52
N TRP A 137 -36.50 3.18 23.78
CA TRP A 137 -35.88 1.92 23.38
C TRP A 137 -34.49 1.75 24.00
N TYR A 138 -34.01 0.51 23.99
CA TYR A 138 -32.69 0.14 24.49
C TYR A 138 -31.94 -0.61 23.39
N LEU A 139 -30.87 -0.02 22.87
CA LEU A 139 -30.05 -0.61 21.81
C LEU A 139 -28.82 -1.27 22.44
N CYS A 140 -28.70 -2.59 22.32
CA CYS A 140 -27.47 -3.29 22.66
C CYS A 140 -26.47 -3.17 21.50
N GLU A 141 -25.39 -2.42 21.68
CA GLU A 141 -24.32 -2.26 20.67
C GLU A 141 -23.54 -3.56 20.41
N LEU A 142 -23.54 -4.49 21.37
CA LEU A 142 -22.79 -5.75 21.28
C LEU A 142 -23.49 -6.79 20.42
N CYS A 143 -24.82 -6.83 20.49
CA CYS A 143 -25.62 -7.83 19.81
C CYS A 143 -26.46 -7.24 18.66
N ASN A 144 -26.42 -5.92 18.46
CA ASN A 144 -27.27 -5.17 17.53
C ASN A 144 -28.77 -5.51 17.69
N VAL A 145 -29.22 -5.64 18.95
CA VAL A 145 -30.63 -5.93 19.29
C VAL A 145 -31.27 -4.70 19.93
N LEU A 146 -32.49 -4.38 19.48
CA LEU A 146 -33.34 -3.36 20.09
C LEU A 146 -34.30 -4.01 21.10
N LEU A 147 -34.34 -3.47 22.30
CA LEU A 147 -35.13 -3.97 23.42
C LEU A 147 -36.13 -2.89 23.85
N PRO A 148 -37.43 -3.22 24.02
CA PRO A 148 -38.46 -2.22 24.32
C PRO A 148 -38.48 -1.79 25.78
N THR A 149 -37.94 -2.59 26.70
CA THR A 149 -38.06 -2.32 28.14
C THR A 149 -36.77 -2.63 28.90
N ALA A 150 -36.55 -1.91 30.00
CA ALA A 150 -35.45 -2.12 30.93
C ALA A 150 -35.39 -3.56 31.49
N ALA A 151 -36.55 -4.20 31.68
CA ALA A 151 -36.62 -5.59 32.13
C ALA A 151 -36.03 -6.56 31.09
N ARG A 152 -36.31 -6.34 29.79
CA ARG A 152 -35.72 -7.13 28.72
C ARG A 152 -34.22 -6.89 28.54
N VAL A 153 -33.73 -5.68 28.82
CA VAL A 153 -32.29 -5.42 28.87
C VAL A 153 -31.61 -6.29 29.93
N ARG A 154 -32.17 -6.34 31.14
CA ARG A 154 -31.61 -7.17 32.22
C ARG A 154 -31.58 -8.66 31.85
N LEU A 155 -32.63 -9.15 31.18
CA LEU A 155 -32.67 -10.52 30.70
C LEU A 155 -31.62 -10.77 29.60
N HIS A 156 -31.57 -9.89 28.60
CA HIS A 156 -30.63 -9.98 27.48
C HIS A 156 -29.16 -9.97 27.93
N VAL A 157 -28.80 -9.08 28.85
CA VAL A 157 -27.43 -8.96 29.37
C VAL A 157 -26.99 -10.21 30.15
N ALA A 158 -27.95 -10.96 30.71
CA ALA A 158 -27.70 -12.23 31.37
C ALA A 158 -27.61 -13.43 30.41
N GLU A 159 -27.96 -13.28 29.13
CA GLU A 159 -27.84 -14.34 28.13
C GLU A 159 -26.37 -14.70 27.88
N ALA A 160 -26.07 -15.99 27.78
CA ALA A 160 -24.71 -16.49 27.51
C ALA A 160 -24.09 -15.84 26.26
N ARG A 161 -24.88 -15.66 25.20
CA ARG A 161 -24.43 -15.01 23.95
C ARG A 161 -23.98 -13.57 24.18
N HIS A 162 -24.71 -12.80 25.00
CA HIS A 162 -24.29 -11.44 25.34
C HIS A 162 -23.01 -11.46 26.18
N ALA A 163 -22.90 -12.38 27.13
CA ALA A 163 -21.70 -12.54 27.95
C ALA A 163 -20.45 -12.88 27.11
N GLU A 164 -20.58 -13.74 26.09
CA GLU A 164 -19.52 -14.05 25.12
C GLU A 164 -19.12 -12.82 24.30
N HIS A 165 -20.08 -12.10 23.72
CA HIS A 165 -19.81 -10.86 22.97
C HIS A 165 -19.15 -9.80 23.85
N ARG A 166 -19.58 -9.70 25.12
CA ARG A 166 -19.00 -8.80 26.11
C ARG A 166 -17.56 -9.20 26.44
N ALA A 167 -17.29 -10.48 26.67
CA ALA A 167 -15.94 -10.99 26.92
C ALA A 167 -15.01 -10.69 25.73
N ALA A 168 -15.46 -10.95 24.50
CA ALA A 168 -14.73 -10.62 23.28
C ALA A 168 -14.41 -9.12 23.18
N ARG A 169 -15.39 -8.24 23.46
CA ARG A 169 -15.16 -6.77 23.44
C ARG A 169 -14.24 -6.31 24.56
N VAL A 170 -14.27 -6.92 25.74
CA VAL A 170 -13.37 -6.59 26.86
C VAL A 170 -11.92 -6.95 26.52
N VAL A 171 -11.69 -8.09 25.88
CA VAL A 171 -10.37 -8.47 25.35
C VAL A 171 -9.93 -7.43 24.30
N GLN A 172 -10.81 -7.10 23.35
CA GLN A 172 -10.49 -6.15 22.28
C GLN A 172 -10.23 -4.72 22.77
N ARG A 173 -10.95 -4.21 23.80
CA ARG A 173 -10.73 -2.85 24.34
C ARG A 173 -9.50 -2.74 25.24
N ARG A 174 -9.10 -3.81 25.93
CA ARG A 174 -7.90 -3.77 26.78
C ARG A 174 -6.62 -3.73 25.97
N GLU A 175 -6.67 -4.26 24.75
CA GLU A 175 -5.50 -4.39 23.90
C GLU A 175 -5.20 -3.16 23.04
N TYR A 176 -6.14 -2.26 22.72
CA TYR A 176 -5.86 -1.12 21.82
C TYR A 176 -5.92 0.23 22.52
N PHE A 177 -4.98 1.11 22.17
CA PHE A 177 -4.93 2.50 22.63
C PHE A 177 -5.64 3.42 21.63
N GLY A 178 -6.78 3.98 22.05
CA GLY A 178 -7.57 4.90 21.21
C GLY A 178 -8.60 4.18 20.33
N ASN A 179 -8.75 4.64 19.09
CA ASN A 179 -9.63 4.01 18.10
C ASN A 179 -8.91 2.81 17.46
N GLN A 180 -9.62 1.69 17.23
CA GLN A 180 -9.08 0.51 16.54
C GLN A 180 -8.52 0.85 15.15
N GLN A 181 -9.00 1.93 14.53
CA GLN A 181 -8.50 2.42 13.24
C GLN A 181 -7.05 2.93 13.27
N GLU A 182 -6.51 3.26 14.45
CA GLU A 182 -5.09 3.65 14.58
C GLU A 182 -4.18 2.41 14.72
N CYS A 183 -4.77 1.22 14.90
CA CYS A 183 -4.07 -0.07 15.05
C CYS A 183 -2.89 -0.01 16.04
N VAL A 184 -3.07 0.68 17.17
CA VAL A 184 -2.05 0.75 18.23
C VAL A 184 -2.44 -0.17 19.38
N ARG A 185 -1.67 -1.24 19.59
CA ARG A 185 -1.87 -2.24 20.64
C ARG A 185 -1.06 -1.91 21.89
N LYS A 186 -1.67 -1.88 23.07
CA LYS A 186 -1.01 -1.75 24.36
C LYS A 186 -0.50 -3.12 24.83
N ILE A 187 0.79 -3.20 25.12
CA ILE A 187 1.50 -4.43 25.49
C ILE A 187 2.26 -4.17 26.79
N LYS A 188 1.69 -4.60 27.92
CA LYS A 188 2.19 -4.29 29.26
C LYS A 188 2.41 -2.77 29.45
N LYS A 189 3.67 -2.32 29.40
CA LYS A 189 4.10 -0.91 29.56
C LYS A 189 4.34 -0.19 28.22
N TRP A 190 4.26 -0.89 27.10
CA TRP A 190 4.57 -0.39 25.76
C TRP A 190 3.31 -0.28 24.89
N TYR A 191 3.45 0.38 23.75
CA TYR A 191 2.41 0.53 22.73
C TYR A 191 3.01 0.20 21.36
N LEU A 192 2.52 -0.83 20.68
CA LEU A 192 2.92 -1.19 19.33
C LEU A 192 1.95 -0.58 18.32
N CYS A 193 2.43 0.24 17.40
CA CYS A 193 1.67 0.56 16.21
C CYS A 193 1.86 -0.56 15.17
N GLU A 194 0.81 -1.34 14.89
CA GLU A 194 0.85 -2.44 13.92
C GLU A 194 1.02 -1.92 12.47
N LEU A 195 0.53 -0.71 12.16
CA LEU A 195 0.65 -0.11 10.81
C LEU A 195 2.07 0.36 10.48
N CYS A 196 2.77 0.88 11.48
CA CYS A 196 4.11 1.42 11.30
C CYS A 196 5.20 0.47 11.79
N ASN A 197 4.81 -0.62 12.45
CA ASN A 197 5.69 -1.59 13.09
C ASN A 197 6.69 -0.92 14.06
N VAL A 198 6.19 0.00 14.90
CA VAL A 198 7.00 0.79 15.85
C VAL A 198 6.49 0.60 17.28
N LEU A 199 7.42 0.40 18.21
CA LEU A 199 7.16 0.41 19.65
C LEU A 199 7.32 1.81 20.24
N LEU A 200 6.32 2.19 21.03
CA LEU A 200 6.21 3.49 21.66
C LEU A 200 6.13 3.28 23.19
N PRO A 201 7.00 3.93 23.98
CA PRO A 201 7.07 3.72 25.43
C PRO A 201 5.91 4.35 26.21
N THR A 202 5.21 5.33 25.64
CA THR A 202 4.18 6.08 26.37
C THR A 202 2.99 6.44 25.49
N ALA A 203 1.83 6.56 26.13
CA ALA A 203 0.58 7.03 25.51
C ALA A 203 0.72 8.41 24.83
N ALA A 204 1.58 9.28 25.36
CA ALA A 204 1.86 10.58 24.75
C ALA A 204 2.58 10.44 23.41
N ARG A 205 3.56 9.53 23.30
CA ARG A 205 4.24 9.23 22.03
C ARG A 205 3.32 8.56 21.03
N VAL A 206 2.36 7.75 21.48
CA VAL A 206 1.30 7.23 20.60
C VAL A 206 0.51 8.36 19.95
N ARG A 207 0.04 9.32 20.75
CA ARG A 207 -0.73 10.46 20.21
C ARG A 207 0.07 11.30 19.21
N LEU A 208 1.37 11.48 19.44
CA LEU A 208 2.24 12.16 18.50
C LEU A 208 2.40 11.33 17.22
N HIS A 209 2.68 10.03 17.36
CA HIS A 209 2.91 9.12 16.25
C HIS A 209 1.69 9.00 15.32
N VAL A 210 0.48 8.84 15.86
CA VAL A 210 -0.73 8.71 15.03
C VAL A 210 -1.08 9.99 14.26
N ALA A 211 -0.50 11.13 14.67
CA ALA A 211 -0.63 12.40 13.96
C ALA A 211 0.47 12.63 12.91
N GLU A 212 1.51 11.79 12.86
CA GLU A 212 2.57 11.87 11.84
C GLU A 212 2.01 11.57 10.45
N ALA A 213 2.46 12.31 9.43
CA ALA A 213 2.04 12.11 8.04
C ALA A 213 2.25 10.66 7.57
N ARG A 214 3.38 10.05 7.95
CA ARG A 214 3.68 8.65 7.64
C ARG A 214 2.65 7.66 8.20
N HIS A 215 2.22 7.85 9.45
CA HIS A 215 1.17 7.01 10.03
C HIS A 215 -0.16 7.25 9.30
N ALA A 216 -0.51 8.51 9.04
CA ALA A 216 -1.72 8.85 8.30
C ALA A 216 -1.74 8.22 6.90
N GLU A 217 -0.60 8.18 6.21
CA GLU A 217 -0.42 7.51 4.92
C GLU A 217 -0.58 5.98 5.03
N HIS A 218 0.04 5.33 6.00
CA HIS A 218 -0.12 3.89 6.24
C HIS A 218 -1.56 3.53 6.59
N ARG A 219 -2.21 4.36 7.42
CA ARG A 219 -3.62 4.23 7.78
C ARG A 219 -4.54 4.41 6.56
N ALA A 220 -4.30 5.43 5.75
CA ALA A 220 -5.06 5.68 4.52
C ALA A 220 -4.88 4.55 3.49
N ALA A 221 -3.68 3.99 3.40
CA ALA A 221 -3.38 2.85 2.54
C ALA A 221 -4.02 1.54 3.01
N ARG A 222 -4.64 1.50 4.20
CA ARG A 222 -5.27 0.30 4.79
C ARG A 222 -4.36 -0.93 4.71
N VAL A 223 -3.06 -0.73 4.96
CA VAL A 223 -2.04 -1.78 4.88
C VAL A 223 -2.41 -2.97 5.75
N VAL A 224 -3.03 -2.72 6.91
CA VAL A 224 -3.57 -3.75 7.78
C VAL A 224 -4.88 -3.24 8.39
N GLN A 225 -5.94 -4.05 8.35
CA GLN A 225 -7.21 -3.77 9.03
C GLN A 225 -7.71 -5.03 9.74
N ARG A 226 -7.84 -4.99 11.07
CA ARG A 226 -8.47 -6.09 11.81
C ARG A 226 -9.99 -6.01 11.73
N ARG A 227 -10.63 -7.13 11.41
CA ARG A 227 -12.10 -7.30 11.40
C ARG A 227 -12.43 -8.57 12.19
N ALA A 228 -12.97 -8.40 13.39
CA ALA A 228 -13.24 -9.49 14.32
C ALA A 228 -12.00 -10.37 14.58
N ASP A 229 -12.00 -11.62 14.11
CA ASP A 229 -10.97 -12.66 14.22
C ASP A 229 -10.05 -12.73 12.99
N ARG A 230 -10.23 -11.85 12.01
CA ARG A 230 -9.48 -11.83 10.76
C ARG A 230 -8.70 -10.54 10.57
N ILE A 231 -7.62 -10.61 9.81
CA ILE A 231 -6.75 -9.49 9.49
C ILE A 231 -6.75 -9.28 7.99
N LEU A 232 -7.21 -8.13 7.54
CA LEU A 232 -7.17 -7.73 6.15
C LEU A 232 -5.85 -7.02 5.88
N ALA A 233 -4.92 -7.68 5.20
CA ALA A 233 -3.67 -7.10 4.76
C ALA A 233 -3.81 -6.52 3.33
N PHE A 234 -3.21 -5.35 3.10
CA PHE A 234 -3.14 -4.66 1.81
C PHE A 234 -4.49 -4.47 1.12
N ALA A 235 -5.54 -4.25 1.90
CA ALA A 235 -6.93 -4.10 1.46
C ALA A 235 -7.57 -5.30 0.73
N SER A 236 -6.81 -6.34 0.34
CA SER A 236 -7.30 -7.46 -0.47
C SER A 236 -7.14 -8.83 0.20
N VAL A 237 -6.10 -9.07 1.00
CA VAL A 237 -5.77 -10.41 1.49
C VAL A 237 -6.29 -10.61 2.90
N GLN A 238 -7.23 -11.53 3.08
CA GLN A 238 -7.75 -11.88 4.40
C GLN A 238 -6.89 -12.98 5.06
N LEU A 239 -6.30 -12.67 6.20
CA LEU A 239 -5.41 -13.53 6.97
C LEU A 239 -6.06 -13.93 8.30
N LYS A 240 -5.73 -15.13 8.78
CA LYS A 240 -6.08 -15.58 10.13
C LYS A 240 -5.20 -14.87 11.17
N ASP A 241 -5.73 -14.64 12.36
CA ASP A 241 -4.95 -14.05 13.47
C ASP A 241 -3.71 -14.89 13.81
N SER A 242 -3.83 -16.22 13.83
CA SER A 242 -2.70 -17.13 14.06
C SER A 242 -1.59 -16.95 13.02
N ALA A 243 -1.96 -16.88 11.73
CA ALA A 243 -1.02 -16.67 10.63
C ALA A 243 -0.30 -15.32 10.73
N TRP A 244 -0.99 -14.26 11.15
CA TRP A 244 -0.33 -12.98 11.35
C TRP A 244 0.69 -12.97 12.48
N ASN A 245 0.38 -13.67 13.58
CA ASN A 245 1.27 -13.81 14.73
C ASN A 245 2.34 -14.90 14.53
N GLY A 246 2.39 -15.57 13.37
CA GLY A 246 3.37 -16.64 13.13
C GLY A 246 3.15 -17.89 13.97
N ILE A 247 1.89 -18.20 14.29
CA ILE A 247 1.50 -19.35 15.09
C ILE A 247 1.15 -20.54 14.18
N LEU A 248 1.91 -21.62 14.31
CA LEU A 248 1.78 -22.89 13.60
C LEU A 248 1.40 -23.97 14.60
N ASP A 249 0.11 -24.24 14.71
CA ASP A 249 -0.47 -25.16 15.70
C ASP A 249 -0.05 -24.79 17.14
N ASP A 250 0.78 -25.58 17.81
CA ASP A 250 1.33 -25.37 19.16
C ASP A 250 2.75 -24.77 19.17
N THR A 251 3.25 -24.39 17.99
CA THR A 251 4.58 -23.81 17.80
C THR A 251 4.51 -22.41 17.22
N CYS A 252 5.46 -21.56 17.59
CA CYS A 252 5.56 -20.21 17.04
C CYS A 252 6.74 -20.13 16.07
N ALA A 253 6.48 -19.91 14.79
CA ALA A 253 7.50 -19.74 13.75
C ALA A 253 8.45 -18.59 14.06
N ILE A 254 7.94 -17.51 14.68
CA ILE A 254 8.72 -16.30 14.95
C ILE A 254 9.60 -16.46 16.20
N CYS A 255 9.06 -17.12 17.23
CA CYS A 255 9.79 -17.34 18.46
C CYS A 255 10.72 -18.55 18.39
N ASN A 256 10.39 -19.50 17.51
CA ASN A 256 10.90 -20.88 17.48
C ASN A 256 10.72 -21.57 18.84
N THR A 257 9.51 -21.49 19.40
CA THR A 257 9.16 -22.07 20.72
C THR A 257 7.78 -22.69 20.69
N GLU A 258 7.62 -23.82 21.37
CA GLU A 258 6.33 -24.43 21.69
C GLU A 258 5.65 -23.65 22.83
N PHE A 259 4.33 -23.65 22.88
CA PHE A 259 3.56 -23.00 23.94
C PHE A 259 2.29 -23.80 24.27
N ASP A 260 1.84 -23.75 25.53
CA ASP A 260 0.62 -24.44 25.96
C ASP A 260 -0.67 -23.64 25.66
N ASP A 261 -0.56 -22.31 25.64
CA ASP A 261 -1.69 -21.39 25.45
C ASP A 261 -1.30 -20.28 24.47
N GLU A 262 -1.89 -20.32 23.27
CA GLU A 262 -1.68 -19.35 22.18
C GLU A 262 -1.94 -17.91 22.66
N HIS A 263 -2.97 -17.70 23.48
CA HIS A 263 -3.35 -16.36 23.94
C HIS A 263 -2.32 -15.78 24.91
N ILE A 264 -1.72 -16.62 25.75
CA ILE A 264 -0.63 -16.19 26.63
C ILE A 264 0.60 -15.87 25.78
N HIS A 265 1.01 -16.79 24.89
CA HIS A 265 2.22 -16.63 24.07
C HIS A 265 2.17 -15.38 23.19
N ARG A 266 1.07 -15.14 22.45
CA ARG A 266 0.92 -13.95 21.58
C ARG A 266 1.00 -12.62 22.32
N ASN A 267 0.84 -12.63 23.64
CA ASN A 267 0.93 -11.46 24.51
C ASN A 267 2.26 -11.35 25.27
N GLU A 268 3.16 -12.32 25.08
CA GLU A 268 4.49 -12.26 25.63
C GLU A 268 5.29 -11.14 24.98
N THR A 269 6.05 -10.42 25.81
CA THR A 269 6.83 -9.29 25.33
C THR A 269 7.94 -9.73 24.37
N SER A 270 8.52 -10.91 24.61
CA SER A 270 9.50 -11.56 23.72
C SER A 270 8.89 -11.83 22.34
N HIS A 271 7.72 -12.47 22.30
CA HIS A 271 7.00 -12.75 21.06
C HIS A 271 6.74 -11.49 20.26
N ILE A 272 6.16 -10.47 20.90
CA ILE A 272 5.79 -9.25 20.20
C ILE A 272 7.02 -8.49 19.70
N LEU A 273 8.12 -8.46 20.47
CA LEU A 273 9.37 -7.86 19.99
C LEU A 273 9.89 -8.57 18.73
N LYS A 274 9.92 -9.91 18.73
CA LYS A 274 10.33 -10.67 17.55
C LYS A 274 9.36 -10.51 16.39
N LEU A 275 8.05 -10.43 16.65
CA LEU A 275 7.00 -10.14 15.66
C LEU A 275 7.19 -8.76 15.02
N ILE A 276 7.72 -7.79 15.75
CA ILE A 276 8.04 -6.47 15.20
C ILE A 276 9.34 -6.51 14.40
N GLN A 277 10.35 -7.17 14.92
CA GLN A 277 11.66 -7.24 14.28
C GLN A 277 11.64 -8.03 12.98
N SER A 278 10.79 -9.05 12.89
CA SER A 278 10.58 -9.83 11.68
C SER A 278 9.70 -9.05 10.71
N LYS A 279 10.37 -8.38 9.77
CA LYS A 279 9.72 -7.54 8.75
C LYS A 279 8.86 -8.41 7.84
N ILE A 280 7.64 -7.97 7.59
CA ILE A 280 6.79 -8.54 6.54
C ILE A 280 7.29 -8.01 5.20
N GLU A 281 7.51 -8.92 4.27
CA GLU A 281 7.94 -8.67 2.90
C GLU A 281 6.88 -9.19 1.93
N TYR A 282 6.98 -8.71 0.70
CA TYR A 282 6.16 -9.17 -0.41
C TYR A 282 6.97 -9.13 -1.70
N ASP A 283 6.69 -10.07 -2.58
CA ASP A 283 7.34 -10.16 -3.89
C ASP A 283 6.51 -9.42 -4.96
N GLU A 284 6.98 -9.50 -6.21
CA GLU A 284 6.32 -8.90 -7.38
C GLU A 284 4.91 -9.47 -7.64
N ASN A 285 4.63 -10.68 -7.13
CA ASN A 285 3.36 -11.37 -7.25
C ASN A 285 2.44 -11.11 -6.04
N GLN A 286 2.81 -10.18 -5.15
CA GLN A 286 2.09 -9.85 -3.91
C GLN A 286 1.97 -11.02 -2.92
N ASN A 287 2.87 -12.01 -2.98
CA ASN A 287 2.94 -13.07 -1.99
C ASN A 287 3.40 -12.50 -0.65
N LEU A 288 2.67 -12.78 0.43
CA LEU A 288 2.98 -12.25 1.76
C LEU A 288 3.82 -13.25 2.55
N TYR A 289 5.00 -12.81 2.95
CA TYR A 289 5.90 -13.64 3.74
C TYR A 289 6.71 -12.81 4.74
N ARG A 290 7.39 -13.52 5.64
CA ARG A 290 8.25 -12.93 6.66
C ARG A 290 9.45 -13.83 6.84
N ARG A 291 10.65 -13.26 6.84
CA ARG A 291 11.87 -14.02 7.12
C ARG A 291 11.90 -14.43 8.59
N VAL A 292 12.12 -15.72 8.86
CA VAL A 292 12.22 -16.28 10.21
C VAL A 292 13.69 -16.41 10.61
N ASP A 293 14.50 -16.96 9.71
CA ASP A 293 15.97 -17.02 9.79
C ASP A 293 16.58 -16.89 8.38
N ASP A 294 17.89 -17.12 8.22
CA ASP A 294 18.57 -16.95 6.94
C ASP A 294 18.14 -17.97 5.86
N ASN A 295 17.58 -19.11 6.27
CA ASN A 295 17.25 -20.22 5.40
C ASN A 295 15.75 -20.54 5.34
N THR A 296 14.93 -19.92 6.19
CA THR A 296 13.50 -20.17 6.26
C THR A 296 12.69 -18.88 6.29
N PHE A 297 11.55 -18.92 5.62
CA PHE A 297 10.54 -17.88 5.70
C PHE A 297 9.19 -18.48 6.06
N HIS A 298 8.37 -17.65 6.68
CA HIS A 298 7.00 -17.97 7.00
C HIS A 298 6.09 -17.35 5.94
N CYS A 299 5.40 -18.18 5.17
CA CYS A 299 4.35 -17.73 4.28
C CYS A 299 3.12 -17.40 5.12
N ILE A 300 2.73 -16.12 5.12
CA ILE A 300 1.64 -15.61 5.94
C ILE A 300 0.29 -16.03 5.34
N THR A 301 0.20 -16.17 4.01
CA THR A 301 -1.02 -16.58 3.30
C THR A 301 -1.47 -17.98 3.71
N CYS A 302 -0.60 -18.99 3.54
CA CYS A 302 -0.95 -20.38 3.85
C CYS A 302 -0.59 -20.78 5.29
N ASN A 303 0.07 -19.89 6.05
CA ASN A 303 0.60 -20.16 7.37
C ASN A 303 1.52 -21.39 7.40
N LYS A 304 2.56 -21.43 6.55
CA LYS A 304 3.54 -22.53 6.49
C LYS A 304 4.97 -21.97 6.56
N LEU A 305 5.89 -22.73 7.16
CA LEU A 305 7.34 -22.49 7.04
C LEU A 305 7.85 -23.12 5.74
N VAL A 306 8.67 -22.36 5.03
CA VAL A 306 9.18 -22.74 3.72
C VAL A 306 10.67 -22.41 3.68
N ALA A 307 11.46 -23.32 3.11
CA ALA A 307 12.89 -23.10 2.94
C ALA A 307 13.14 -22.06 1.85
N PHE A 308 14.17 -21.23 2.01
CA PHE A 308 14.47 -20.14 1.09
C PHE A 308 14.66 -20.62 -0.36
N ASN A 309 15.30 -21.78 -0.54
CA ASN A 309 15.51 -22.40 -1.86
C ASN A 309 14.23 -22.99 -2.49
N SER A 310 13.14 -23.12 -1.74
CA SER A 310 11.84 -23.59 -2.25
C SER A 310 10.80 -22.47 -2.35
N MET A 311 11.21 -21.21 -2.19
CA MET A 311 10.32 -20.05 -2.21
C MET A 311 9.55 -19.92 -3.53
N ASP A 312 10.27 -19.96 -4.64
CA ASP A 312 9.68 -19.85 -5.97
C ASP A 312 8.77 -21.03 -6.28
N VAL A 313 9.15 -22.24 -5.86
CA VAL A 313 8.35 -23.44 -6.06
C VAL A 313 7.06 -23.35 -5.26
N HIS A 314 7.14 -22.92 -4.00
CA HIS A 314 6.00 -22.79 -3.11
C HIS A 314 4.98 -21.74 -3.61
N PHE A 315 5.43 -20.56 -4.02
CA PHE A 315 4.51 -19.53 -4.51
C PHE A 315 3.93 -19.82 -5.89
N ASN A 316 4.62 -20.64 -6.68
CA ASN A 316 4.11 -21.10 -7.95
C ASN A 316 3.18 -22.31 -7.86
N ASP A 317 3.13 -22.96 -6.70
CA ASP A 317 2.25 -24.10 -6.45
C ASP A 317 0.77 -23.70 -6.55
N ASP A 318 -0.01 -24.57 -7.19
CA ASP A 318 -1.44 -24.33 -7.42
C ASP A 318 -2.23 -24.26 -6.12
N GLU A 319 -1.86 -25.00 -5.08
CA GLU A 319 -2.51 -24.93 -3.76
C GLU A 319 -2.35 -23.53 -3.15
N HIS A 320 -1.14 -22.96 -3.21
CA HIS A 320 -0.87 -21.62 -2.70
C HIS A 320 -1.61 -20.54 -3.50
N LYS A 321 -1.55 -20.61 -4.83
CA LYS A 321 -2.27 -19.66 -5.70
C LYS A 321 -3.78 -19.70 -5.47
N ASN A 322 -4.36 -20.89 -5.33
CA ASN A 322 -5.78 -21.06 -5.05
C ASN A 322 -6.15 -20.50 -3.66
N LEU A 323 -5.33 -20.76 -2.63
CA LEU A 323 -5.55 -20.18 -1.30
C LEU A 323 -5.49 -18.64 -1.33
N TYR A 324 -4.48 -18.08 -1.98
CA TYR A 324 -4.34 -16.64 -2.15
C TYR A 324 -5.54 -16.01 -2.84
N GLN A 325 -6.00 -16.62 -3.95
CA GLN A 325 -7.17 -16.17 -4.70
C GLN A 325 -8.44 -16.23 -3.84
N CYS A 326 -8.66 -17.33 -3.11
CA CYS A 326 -9.79 -17.46 -2.17
C CYS A 326 -9.80 -16.33 -1.13
N PHE A 327 -8.65 -16.01 -0.54
CA PHE A 327 -8.55 -14.92 0.44
C PHE A 327 -8.79 -13.53 -0.16
N CYS A 328 -8.55 -13.36 -1.46
CA CYS A 328 -8.87 -12.12 -2.18
C CYS A 328 -10.35 -12.03 -2.56
N GLU A 329 -11.00 -13.15 -2.87
CA GLU A 329 -12.40 -13.20 -3.28
C GLU A 329 -13.38 -13.11 -2.11
N GLU A 330 -13.09 -13.70 -0.95
CA GLU A 330 -13.93 -13.59 0.25
C GLU A 330 -14.18 -12.13 0.70
N ASN A 331 -13.27 -11.22 0.37
CA ASN A 331 -13.47 -9.79 0.62
C ASN A 331 -14.48 -9.14 -0.32
N LYS A 332 -14.57 -9.61 -1.58
CA LYS A 332 -15.50 -9.03 -2.58
C LYS A 332 -16.95 -9.31 -2.21
N PHE A 333 -17.24 -10.52 -1.71
CA PHE A 333 -18.59 -10.89 -1.28
C PHE A 333 -19.12 -10.02 -0.13
N ASN A 334 -18.24 -9.59 0.78
CA ASN A 334 -18.63 -8.69 1.87
C ASN A 334 -18.80 -7.21 1.44
N SER A 335 -18.32 -6.83 0.25
CA SER A 335 -18.62 -5.51 -0.31
C SER A 335 -19.90 -5.48 -1.15
N ASP A 336 -20.28 -6.60 -1.78
CA ASP A 336 -21.42 -6.66 -2.70
C ASP A 336 -22.78 -6.92 -2.01
N GLU A 337 -22.84 -7.38 -0.76
CA GLU A 337 -24.09 -7.35 0.02
C GLU A 337 -24.68 -5.93 0.24
N SER A 338 -23.94 -4.89 -0.16
CA SER A 338 -24.41 -3.50 -0.20
C SER A 338 -24.91 -3.01 -1.58
N LYS A 339 -24.96 -3.89 -2.60
CA LYS A 339 -25.49 -3.58 -3.94
C LYS A 339 -26.56 -4.60 -4.34
N VAL A 340 -27.80 -4.36 -3.93
CA VAL A 340 -28.97 -5.00 -4.52
C VAL A 340 -29.21 -4.37 -5.90
N GLU A 341 -29.23 -5.21 -6.94
CA GLU A 341 -29.60 -4.85 -8.30
C GLU A 341 -31.06 -4.37 -8.35
N ILE A 342 -31.27 -3.13 -8.80
CA ILE A 342 -32.60 -2.62 -9.16
C ILE A 342 -32.76 -2.87 -10.66
N GLU A 343 -33.57 -3.87 -11.01
CA GLU A 343 -34.13 -3.99 -12.35
C GLU A 343 -35.02 -2.77 -12.61
N ALA A 344 -34.67 -2.01 -13.65
CA ALA A 344 -35.42 -0.83 -14.06
C ALA A 344 -36.64 -1.28 -14.90
N GLU A 345 -37.80 -1.42 -14.25
CA GLU A 345 -39.08 -1.42 -14.96
C GLU A 345 -39.48 0.01 -15.31
N ASN A 346 -39.62 0.25 -16.61
CA ASN A 346 -40.05 1.48 -17.23
C ASN A 346 -41.56 1.68 -16.98
N VAL A 347 -41.94 2.68 -16.19
CA VAL A 347 -43.35 3.10 -16.04
C VAL A 347 -43.62 4.25 -17.01
N GLU A 348 -44.31 3.95 -18.10
CA GLU A 348 -45.00 4.95 -18.93
C GLU A 348 -46.51 4.94 -18.60
N SER A 349 -47.06 6.14 -18.46
CA SER A 349 -48.38 6.43 -17.92
C SER A 349 -49.55 6.14 -18.88
N HIS A 350 -50.58 5.48 -18.34
CA HIS A 350 -52.03 5.64 -18.60
C HIS A 350 -52.53 6.24 -19.93
N ILE A 351 -53.37 5.47 -20.67
CA ILE A 351 -54.74 5.83 -21.11
C ILE A 351 -55.54 4.53 -21.39
N GLU A 352 -56.83 4.60 -21.09
CA GLU A 352 -57.93 3.61 -21.03
C GLU A 352 -58.08 2.58 -22.18
N ARG A 353 -58.54 1.35 -21.88
CA ARG A 353 -59.96 0.90 -21.97
C ARG A 353 -60.13 -0.63 -22.20
N SER A 354 -61.10 -1.19 -21.47
CA SER A 354 -61.93 -2.39 -21.70
C SER A 354 -61.36 -3.81 -21.66
N GLU A 355 -61.93 -4.56 -20.70
CA GLU A 355 -61.98 -6.02 -20.56
C GLU A 355 -62.79 -6.70 -21.67
N ASN A 356 -62.33 -7.88 -22.09
CA ASN A 356 -63.08 -9.13 -22.36
C ASN A 356 -62.44 -9.89 -23.51
N ILE A 357 -62.03 -11.15 -23.28
CA ILE A 357 -62.58 -12.35 -23.94
C ILE A 357 -61.81 -13.59 -23.45
N GLU A 358 -62.62 -14.61 -23.23
CA GLU A 358 -62.36 -15.94 -22.68
C GLU A 358 -61.47 -16.84 -23.57
N ASN A 359 -60.90 -17.85 -22.90
CA ASN A 359 -60.75 -19.26 -23.30
C ASN A 359 -60.39 -19.61 -24.75
N VAL A 360 -59.35 -20.44 -24.92
CA VAL A 360 -59.44 -21.77 -25.57
C VAL A 360 -58.29 -22.67 -25.12
N GLU A 361 -58.67 -23.84 -24.61
CA GLU A 361 -57.85 -25.03 -24.31
C GLU A 361 -57.24 -25.68 -25.57
N LYS A 362 -56.11 -26.38 -25.40
CA LYS A 362 -55.81 -27.77 -25.86
C LYS A 362 -54.31 -28.02 -25.72
N ASN A 363 -53.85 -28.81 -24.74
CA ASN A 363 -53.73 -30.28 -24.78
C ASN A 363 -53.22 -30.83 -26.11
N GLU A 364 -51.99 -31.36 -26.11
CA GLU A 364 -51.72 -32.73 -26.56
C GLU A 364 -50.39 -33.25 -25.98
N LEU A 365 -50.46 -34.49 -25.49
CA LEU A 365 -49.48 -35.23 -24.72
C LEU A 365 -49.50 -36.64 -25.33
N ILE A 366 -48.47 -37.07 -26.06
CA ILE A 366 -48.22 -38.48 -26.45
C ILE A 366 -46.68 -38.62 -26.60
N ASN A 367 -45.96 -39.23 -25.67
CA ASN A 367 -45.67 -40.67 -25.44
C ASN A 367 -44.77 -41.37 -26.48
N ASP A 368 -43.72 -41.99 -25.92
CA ASP A 368 -43.10 -43.28 -26.27
C ASP A 368 -42.25 -43.43 -27.55
N LYS A 369 -40.93 -43.65 -27.39
CA LYS A 369 -40.29 -44.99 -27.27
C LYS A 369 -38.81 -45.03 -27.70
N GLU A 370 -38.07 -45.78 -26.88
CA GLU A 370 -36.80 -46.50 -27.10
C GLU A 370 -36.51 -46.98 -28.55
N HIS A 371 -35.25 -46.82 -29.04
CA HIS A 371 -34.29 -47.92 -29.19
C HIS A 371 -32.96 -47.54 -29.89
N SER A 372 -31.89 -48.13 -29.35
CA SER A 372 -30.64 -48.68 -29.94
C SER A 372 -29.63 -47.84 -30.74
N GLU A 373 -28.41 -47.79 -30.17
CA GLU A 373 -27.10 -48.15 -30.76
C GLU A 373 -26.91 -48.10 -32.28
N LYS A 374 -25.95 -47.28 -32.74
CA LYS A 374 -24.67 -47.73 -33.36
C LYS A 374 -23.82 -46.56 -33.89
N ASP A 375 -22.52 -46.81 -33.84
CA ASP A 375 -21.42 -46.19 -34.59
C ASP A 375 -20.98 -44.75 -34.24
N LYS A 376 -19.82 -44.65 -33.58
CA LYS A 376 -18.59 -44.05 -34.16
C LYS A 376 -17.40 -44.23 -33.21
N ASN A 377 -16.64 -45.30 -33.43
CA ASN A 377 -15.21 -45.36 -33.16
C ASN A 377 -14.46 -44.87 -34.40
N ASP A 378 -13.44 -44.05 -34.17
CA ASP A 378 -12.11 -44.06 -34.80
C ASP A 378 -11.58 -42.65 -35.01
N ILE A 379 -10.61 -42.26 -34.17
CA ILE A 379 -9.35 -41.55 -34.48
C ILE A 379 -8.69 -41.17 -33.14
N GLN A 380 -7.51 -41.76 -32.90
CA GLN A 380 -6.43 -41.42 -31.93
C GLN A 380 -6.02 -42.55 -30.97
N GLN A 381 -5.43 -43.60 -31.56
CA GLN A 381 -4.29 -44.30 -30.95
C GLN A 381 -3.18 -44.33 -31.99
N ILE A 382 -2.06 -43.66 -31.72
CA ILE A 382 -0.68 -43.94 -32.15
C ILE A 382 0.21 -42.90 -31.46
N ASN A 383 1.33 -43.36 -30.90
CA ASN A 383 2.45 -42.64 -30.26
C ASN A 383 2.41 -42.40 -28.74
N THR A 384 2.45 -43.50 -27.98
CA THR A 384 3.18 -43.56 -26.68
C THR A 384 3.64 -44.99 -26.41
N LYS A 385 4.65 -45.47 -27.14
CA LYS A 385 5.44 -46.67 -26.77
C LYS A 385 6.73 -46.74 -27.60
N LYS A 386 7.71 -45.92 -27.21
CA LYS A 386 9.16 -46.08 -27.45
C LYS A 386 9.85 -44.84 -26.90
N ILE A 387 10.45 -44.98 -25.71
CA ILE A 387 11.57 -44.23 -25.10
C ILE A 387 11.45 -44.58 -23.60
N THR A 388 11.81 -45.82 -23.26
CA THR A 388 11.93 -46.30 -21.86
C THR A 388 12.84 -47.52 -21.79
N GLU A 389 13.86 -47.55 -22.64
CA GLU A 389 14.97 -48.50 -22.61
C GLU A 389 16.14 -47.75 -23.24
N ILE A 390 16.93 -47.10 -22.37
CA ILE A 390 18.32 -46.61 -22.47
C ILE A 390 18.39 -45.55 -21.35
N PHE A 391 18.53 -45.99 -20.11
CA PHE A 391 19.07 -45.22 -18.99
C PHE A 391 19.27 -46.18 -17.81
N ASP A 392 20.25 -47.07 -17.95
CA ASP A 392 20.95 -47.66 -16.82
C ASP A 392 22.30 -48.16 -17.34
N THR A 393 23.33 -47.36 -17.04
CA THR A 393 24.76 -47.69 -16.84
C THR A 393 25.65 -46.56 -17.36
N VAL A 394 25.76 -45.46 -16.60
CA VAL A 394 26.98 -44.64 -16.58
C VAL A 394 27.13 -44.06 -15.17
N LYS A 395 27.98 -44.69 -14.36
CA LYS A 395 28.66 -44.01 -13.26
C LYS A 395 29.72 -43.12 -13.88
N ILE A 396 29.63 -41.81 -13.68
CA ILE A 396 30.77 -40.89 -13.81
C ILE A 396 30.87 -40.16 -12.48
N ASP A 397 31.91 -40.53 -11.73
CA ASP A 397 32.57 -39.66 -10.77
C ASP A 397 33.38 -38.65 -11.57
N GLU A 398 32.97 -37.39 -11.55
CA GLU A 398 33.68 -36.15 -11.93
C GLU A 398 32.61 -35.06 -11.71
N ASP A 399 32.77 -34.08 -10.82
CA ASP A 399 33.53 -32.88 -11.17
C ASP A 399 33.66 -31.92 -9.94
N GLU A 400 34.49 -32.26 -8.96
CA GLU A 400 34.96 -31.27 -7.96
C GLU A 400 36.05 -30.34 -8.55
N ASN A 401 36.61 -30.69 -9.71
CA ASN A 401 37.72 -29.95 -10.32
C ASN A 401 37.27 -28.71 -11.10
N SER A 402 36.06 -28.71 -11.70
CA SER A 402 35.54 -27.51 -12.39
C SER A 402 35.16 -26.39 -11.43
N LYS A 403 34.69 -26.72 -10.22
CA LYS A 403 34.32 -25.72 -9.20
C LYS A 403 35.54 -25.01 -8.62
N ILE A 404 36.67 -25.71 -8.49
CA ILE A 404 37.94 -25.13 -8.00
C ILE A 404 38.53 -24.13 -9.01
N ASN A 405 38.29 -24.29 -10.30
CA ASN A 405 38.82 -23.38 -11.32
C ASN A 405 38.06 -22.05 -11.39
N LEU A 406 36.73 -22.09 -11.23
CA LEU A 406 35.91 -20.87 -11.19
C LEU A 406 36.25 -19.95 -10.00
N GLU A 407 36.50 -20.52 -8.82
CA GLU A 407 36.84 -19.71 -7.64
C GLU A 407 38.23 -19.05 -7.74
N ASN A 408 39.18 -19.65 -8.49
CA ASN A 408 40.50 -19.04 -8.68
C ASN A 408 40.43 -17.81 -9.59
N ASP A 409 39.63 -17.85 -10.66
CA ASP A 409 39.48 -16.72 -11.58
C ASP A 409 38.83 -15.51 -10.91
N ASP A 410 37.88 -15.75 -10.00
CA ASP A 410 37.26 -14.70 -9.18
C ASP A 410 38.28 -14.05 -8.23
N ILE A 411 39.15 -14.84 -7.59
CA ILE A 411 40.21 -14.31 -6.71
C ILE A 411 41.24 -13.51 -7.53
N LEU A 412 41.65 -14.02 -8.70
CA LEU A 412 42.62 -13.38 -9.60
C LEU A 412 42.12 -12.00 -10.08
N SER A 413 40.85 -11.91 -10.48
CA SER A 413 40.24 -10.64 -10.93
C SER A 413 40.12 -9.60 -9.81
N SER A 414 40.18 -10.03 -8.54
CA SER A 414 40.01 -9.17 -7.35
C SER A 414 41.33 -8.84 -6.62
N ILE A 415 42.49 -9.28 -7.12
CA ILE A 415 43.80 -9.09 -6.45
C ILE A 415 44.10 -7.62 -6.14
N GLU A 416 43.82 -6.70 -7.07
CA GLU A 416 44.05 -5.27 -6.82
C GLU A 416 43.21 -4.74 -5.65
N ASN A 417 41.96 -5.20 -5.53
CA ASN A 417 41.07 -4.78 -4.46
C ASN A 417 41.52 -5.34 -3.11
N PHE A 418 41.97 -6.60 -3.08
CA PHE A 418 42.53 -7.23 -1.89
C PHE A 418 43.83 -6.57 -1.42
N ASN A 419 44.73 -6.22 -2.36
CA ASN A 419 45.95 -5.49 -2.05
C ASN A 419 45.66 -4.10 -1.45
N ARG A 420 44.64 -3.38 -1.95
CA ARG A 420 44.21 -2.09 -1.36
C ARG A 420 43.70 -2.24 0.07
N ASN A 421 43.16 -3.41 0.41
CA ASN A 421 42.71 -3.74 1.76
C ASN A 421 43.79 -4.41 2.62
N ASN A 422 45.06 -4.35 2.20
CA ASN A 422 46.20 -4.94 2.88
C ASN A 422 46.16 -6.47 2.98
N ILE A 423 45.49 -7.16 2.06
CA ILE A 423 45.55 -8.62 1.93
C ILE A 423 46.60 -9.00 0.88
N SER A 424 47.56 -9.84 1.27
CA SER A 424 48.58 -10.41 0.38
C SER A 424 48.08 -11.75 -0.15
N ILE A 425 47.88 -11.86 -1.46
CA ILE A 425 47.44 -13.10 -2.13
C ILE A 425 48.65 -13.77 -2.78
N ASN A 426 48.97 -15.00 -2.40
CA ASN A 426 49.95 -15.84 -3.07
C ASN A 426 49.22 -16.96 -3.83
N VAL A 427 49.07 -16.79 -5.14
CA VAL A 427 48.33 -17.71 -6.01
C VAL A 427 49.04 -19.06 -6.15
N GLU A 428 50.37 -19.07 -6.19
CA GLU A 428 51.16 -20.30 -6.31
C GLU A 428 51.00 -21.19 -5.08
N LEU A 429 50.96 -20.58 -3.90
CA LEU A 429 50.77 -21.29 -2.63
C LEU A 429 49.31 -21.48 -2.23
N LYS A 430 48.37 -20.85 -2.95
CA LYS A 430 46.95 -20.72 -2.55
C LYS A 430 46.82 -20.28 -1.09
N THR A 431 47.52 -19.20 -0.73
CA THR A 431 47.43 -18.59 0.60
C THR A 431 47.08 -17.12 0.50
N ALA A 432 46.29 -16.63 1.46
CA ALA A 432 45.95 -15.23 1.61
C ALA A 432 46.33 -14.80 3.02
N THR A 433 47.05 -13.69 3.18
CA THR A 433 47.48 -13.20 4.51
C THR A 433 47.14 -11.74 4.69
N CYS A 434 46.49 -11.39 5.80
CA CYS A 434 46.16 -10.01 6.10
C CYS A 434 47.35 -9.30 6.74
N LYS A 435 47.89 -8.26 6.08
CA LYS A 435 49.00 -7.46 6.62
C LYS A 435 48.60 -6.55 7.79
N LYS A 436 47.30 -6.35 8.05
CA LYS A 436 46.83 -5.55 9.19
C LYS A 436 46.89 -6.31 10.51
N CYS A 437 46.55 -7.61 10.50
CA CYS A 437 46.47 -8.43 11.71
C CYS A 437 47.33 -9.70 11.68
N GLU A 438 48.11 -9.89 10.61
CA GLU A 438 49.00 -11.04 10.39
C GLU A 438 48.29 -12.40 10.40
N LYS A 439 46.97 -12.43 10.18
CA LYS A 439 46.20 -13.67 10.08
C LYS A 439 46.34 -14.29 8.69
N ASP A 440 46.59 -15.59 8.66
CA ASP A 440 46.41 -16.43 7.49
C ASP A 440 44.91 -16.68 7.27
N LEU A 441 44.46 -16.45 6.05
CA LEU A 441 43.07 -16.60 5.60
C LEU A 441 42.98 -17.76 4.62
N ASP A 442 41.84 -18.45 4.65
CA ASP A 442 41.53 -19.45 3.64
C ASP A 442 41.50 -18.79 2.26
N PHE A 443 42.05 -19.47 1.24
CA PHE A 443 42.09 -19.00 -0.14
C PHE A 443 40.73 -19.16 -0.82
N GLN A 444 39.72 -18.53 -0.22
CA GLN A 444 38.34 -18.48 -0.67
C GLN A 444 37.91 -17.01 -0.68
N MET A 445 37.30 -16.58 -1.78
CA MET A 445 36.80 -15.22 -1.98
C MET A 445 35.95 -14.72 -0.80
N LYS A 446 35.11 -15.60 -0.24
CA LYS A 446 34.24 -15.30 0.90
C LYS A 446 35.05 -15.02 2.18
N SER A 447 35.99 -15.89 2.54
CA SER A 447 36.83 -15.74 3.75
C SER A 447 37.62 -14.44 3.72
N ILE A 448 38.17 -14.08 2.56
CA ILE A 448 38.92 -12.83 2.38
C ILE A 448 38.01 -11.61 2.53
N LYS A 449 36.80 -11.61 1.95
CA LYS A 449 35.84 -10.49 2.04
C LYS A 449 35.30 -10.30 3.45
N ASP A 450 34.92 -11.40 4.12
CA ASP A 450 34.40 -11.36 5.49
C ASP A 450 35.46 -10.78 6.44
N HIS A 451 36.73 -11.15 6.26
CA HIS A 451 37.82 -10.60 7.05
C HIS A 451 38.09 -9.10 6.81
N ILE A 452 37.93 -8.61 5.57
CA ILE A 452 38.03 -7.17 5.27
C ILE A 452 36.94 -6.40 6.04
N LEU A 453 35.72 -6.92 6.08
CA LEU A 453 34.61 -6.33 6.82
C LEU A 453 34.88 -6.29 8.33
N GLU A 454 35.49 -7.32 8.91
CA GLU A 454 35.88 -7.30 10.33
C GLU A 454 36.80 -6.10 10.66
N HIS A 455 37.72 -5.75 9.75
CA HIS A 455 38.59 -4.59 9.93
C HIS A 455 37.85 -3.26 9.82
N GLU A 456 36.87 -3.16 8.93
CA GLU A 456 36.05 -1.95 8.81
C GLU A 456 35.22 -1.73 10.07
N MET A 457 34.62 -2.79 10.63
CA MET A 457 33.83 -2.72 11.85
C MET A 457 34.66 -2.36 13.09
N ASN A 458 35.89 -2.86 13.20
CA ASN A 458 36.75 -2.57 14.35
C ASN A 458 37.33 -1.14 14.31
N ASN A 459 37.58 -0.59 13.12
CA ASN A 459 38.05 0.79 12.98
C ASN A 459 37.00 1.82 13.45
N GLU A 460 35.70 1.54 13.30
CA GLU A 460 34.64 2.42 13.79
C GLU A 460 34.55 2.48 15.32
N ILE A 461 35.07 1.47 16.02
CA ILE A 461 35.03 1.39 17.49
C ILE A 461 36.19 2.18 18.11
N GLU A 462 37.38 2.16 17.50
CA GLU A 462 38.57 2.88 18.01
C GLU A 462 38.47 4.41 17.87
N ASP A 463 37.76 4.90 16.84
CA ASP A 463 37.51 6.34 16.65
C ASP A 463 36.55 6.91 17.71
N PHE A 464 35.80 6.07 18.44
CA PHE A 464 34.89 6.50 19.50
C PHE A 464 35.56 6.62 20.88
N GLU A 465 36.66 5.90 21.13
CA GLU A 465 37.36 5.92 22.42
C GLU A 465 38.41 7.02 22.54
N THR A 466 38.94 7.53 21.43
CA THR A 466 39.96 8.61 21.42
C THR A 466 39.39 10.01 21.68
N THR A 467 38.08 10.21 21.72
CA THR A 467 37.47 11.54 21.97
C THR A 467 37.16 11.83 23.45
N LYS A 468 37.48 10.95 24.40
CA LYS A 468 36.97 11.05 25.79
C LYS A 468 37.99 11.28 26.91
N VAL A 469 39.22 11.67 26.62
CA VAL A 469 40.22 11.99 27.66
C VAL A 469 40.99 13.26 27.30
N LYS A 470 40.51 14.41 27.80
CA LYS A 470 41.30 15.63 28.14
C LYS A 470 40.39 16.72 28.73
N SER A 471 40.03 16.55 30.00
CA SER A 471 39.74 17.67 30.89
C SER A 471 40.09 17.21 32.29
N ASP A 472 41.20 17.74 32.83
CA ASP A 472 41.44 18.03 34.26
C ASP A 472 42.96 18.02 34.52
N THR A 473 43.59 19.20 34.53
CA THR A 473 44.64 19.51 35.51
C THR A 473 44.83 21.02 35.66
N GLU A 474 45.08 21.40 36.92
CA GLU A 474 45.04 22.65 37.64
C GLU A 474 46.31 23.55 37.57
N LEU A 475 46.13 24.82 38.02
CA LEU A 475 47.10 25.76 38.66
C LEU A 475 48.18 26.39 37.72
N THR A 476 48.65 27.64 37.82
CA THR A 476 48.69 28.67 38.87
C THR A 476 49.16 30.01 38.24
N GLU A 477 48.77 31.13 38.87
CA GLU A 477 49.54 32.39 39.09
C GLU A 477 49.99 33.37 37.98
N GLU A 478 49.60 34.62 38.26
CA GLU A 478 50.32 35.91 38.16
C GLU A 478 50.20 36.86 36.92
N MET A 479 49.68 38.04 37.27
CA MET A 479 49.56 39.33 36.60
C MET A 479 50.95 39.98 36.31
N PRO A 480 51.11 41.02 35.43
CA PRO A 480 50.43 42.32 35.63
C PRO A 480 50.15 43.28 34.47
N ASN A 481 49.20 44.17 34.80
CA ASN A 481 49.10 45.61 34.46
C ASN A 481 48.72 46.08 33.05
N GLY A 482 47.66 46.91 33.01
CA GLY A 482 47.45 47.82 31.88
C GLY A 482 46.13 48.59 31.78
N LYS A 483 45.66 49.24 32.86
CA LYS A 483 44.78 50.43 32.94
C LYS A 483 44.03 50.89 31.65
N THR A 484 42.71 51.00 31.71
CA THR A 484 41.95 52.28 31.83
C THR A 484 40.42 52.04 31.77
N SER A 485 39.69 52.77 32.63
CA SER A 485 38.22 52.76 32.78
C SER A 485 37.65 54.16 32.35
N PRO A 486 36.37 54.52 32.59
CA PRO A 486 35.21 54.28 31.70
C PRO A 486 34.37 55.56 31.43
N ALA A 487 33.44 55.53 30.46
CA ALA A 487 32.28 56.45 30.40
C ALA A 487 31.19 55.82 29.52
N ALA A 488 30.10 55.31 30.10
CA ALA A 488 28.84 56.01 30.40
C ALA A 488 27.98 56.33 29.15
N THR A 489 27.07 55.38 28.87
CA THR A 489 25.62 55.55 28.63
C THR A 489 25.12 56.84 27.95
N VAL A 490 24.54 56.73 26.75
CA VAL A 490 23.30 57.43 26.37
C VAL A 490 22.54 56.61 25.31
N LYS A 491 21.31 56.19 25.63
CA LYS A 491 20.30 55.70 24.68
C LYS A 491 19.77 56.88 23.87
N ASN A 492 19.64 56.73 22.56
CA ASN A 492 18.70 57.56 21.80
C ASN A 492 18.11 56.77 20.62
N GLU A 493 16.81 56.49 20.72
CA GLU A 493 15.93 56.22 19.59
C GLU A 493 15.83 57.50 18.74
N GLN A 494 15.94 57.40 17.41
CA GLN A 494 15.03 58.10 16.50
C GLN A 494 15.26 57.74 15.02
N GLU A 495 14.11 57.53 14.36
CA GLU A 495 13.77 57.84 12.96
C GLU A 495 14.34 57.02 11.79
N PHE A 496 13.51 56.09 11.32
CA PHE A 496 13.47 55.63 9.94
C PHE A 496 13.10 56.77 8.97
N LYS A 497 14.08 57.28 8.23
CA LYS A 497 13.83 58.08 7.01
C LYS A 497 13.86 57.20 5.76
N LYS A 498 12.74 57.25 5.03
CA LYS A 498 12.53 56.75 3.66
C LYS A 498 13.71 57.11 2.74
N VAL A 499 14.49 56.12 2.32
CA VAL A 499 15.41 56.25 1.18
C VAL A 499 14.63 55.97 -0.10
N ARG A 500 14.46 57.02 -0.91
CA ARG A 500 13.93 56.94 -2.27
C ARG A 500 14.85 56.07 -3.13
N GLY A 501 14.27 55.12 -3.85
CA GLY A 501 14.95 54.26 -4.82
C GLY A 501 15.70 55.07 -5.87
N LYS A 502 17.03 54.99 -5.80
CA LYS A 502 17.93 55.44 -6.87
C LYS A 502 17.99 54.28 -7.87
N LYS A 503 17.39 54.45 -9.06
CA LYS A 503 17.59 53.54 -10.20
C LYS A 503 19.09 53.51 -10.49
N ILE A 504 19.77 52.45 -10.07
CA ILE A 504 21.16 52.17 -10.44
C ILE A 504 21.10 51.82 -11.93
N LYS A 505 21.70 52.67 -12.77
CA LYS A 505 21.97 52.34 -14.15
C LYS A 505 22.95 51.17 -14.13
N GLU A 506 22.49 49.98 -14.53
CA GLU A 506 23.39 48.85 -14.77
C GLU A 506 24.50 49.31 -15.71
N HIS A 507 25.74 49.23 -15.22
CA HIS A 507 26.91 49.56 -16.02
C HIS A 507 27.02 48.57 -17.17
N LYS A 508 27.14 49.08 -18.40
CA LYS A 508 27.28 48.31 -19.65
C LYS A 508 28.32 47.17 -19.57
N SER A 509 29.34 47.31 -18.73
CA SER A 509 30.38 46.31 -18.50
C SER A 509 29.89 44.99 -17.89
N ASN A 510 28.81 45.00 -17.10
CA ASN A 510 28.28 43.76 -16.50
C ASN A 510 27.53 42.88 -17.52
N PHE A 511 26.97 43.49 -18.57
CA PHE A 511 26.27 42.74 -19.60
C PHE A 511 27.24 41.86 -20.41
N GLU A 512 28.38 42.42 -20.81
CA GLU A 512 29.40 41.69 -21.58
C GLU A 512 30.03 40.55 -20.77
N ALA A 513 30.30 40.77 -19.47
CA ALA A 513 30.81 39.72 -18.58
C ALA A 513 29.80 38.58 -18.38
N LYS A 514 28.50 38.89 -18.21
CA LYS A 514 27.44 37.88 -18.04
C LYS A 514 27.21 37.08 -19.32
N GLN A 515 27.30 37.73 -20.48
CA GLN A 515 27.26 37.04 -21.77
C GLN A 515 28.46 36.09 -21.94
N PHE A 516 29.67 36.57 -21.69
CA PHE A 516 30.90 35.76 -21.80
C PHE A 516 30.90 34.56 -20.82
N ALA A 517 30.42 34.75 -19.59
CA ALA A 517 30.27 33.67 -18.62
C ALA A 517 29.33 32.55 -19.12
N ASN A 518 28.18 32.93 -19.71
CA ASN A 518 27.22 31.97 -20.25
C ASN A 518 27.77 31.19 -21.46
N GLU A 519 28.55 31.84 -22.32
CA GLU A 519 29.18 31.21 -23.49
C GLU A 519 30.27 30.17 -23.13
N ASN A 520 30.74 30.18 -21.88
CA ASN A 520 31.85 29.34 -21.41
C ASN A 520 31.49 28.45 -20.20
N ASP A 521 30.22 28.04 -20.06
CA ASP A 521 29.73 27.17 -18.99
C ASP A 521 30.06 27.67 -17.56
N MET A 522 29.90 28.97 -17.31
CA MET A 522 30.11 29.56 -15.98
C MET A 522 28.81 30.12 -15.39
N THR A 523 28.67 30.00 -14.07
CA THR A 523 27.47 30.44 -13.33
C THR A 523 27.74 31.74 -12.58
N TYR A 524 26.98 32.79 -12.88
CA TYR A 524 27.06 34.06 -12.16
C TYR A 524 26.45 33.95 -10.76
N LEU A 525 27.20 34.35 -9.73
CA LEU A 525 26.75 34.43 -8.34
C LEU A 525 26.47 35.90 -8.00
N ASP A 526 25.25 36.35 -8.32
CA ASP A 526 24.85 37.76 -8.20
C ASP A 526 25.01 38.32 -6.76
N SER A 527 25.05 37.48 -5.72
CA SER A 527 25.23 37.88 -4.32
C SER A 527 26.67 38.18 -3.91
N GLU A 528 27.67 37.67 -4.64
CA GLU A 528 29.09 37.73 -4.23
C GLU A 528 29.99 38.50 -5.19
N ASP A 529 29.45 39.02 -6.29
CA ASP A 529 30.23 39.61 -7.39
C ASP A 529 31.33 38.64 -7.89
N LYS A 530 30.96 37.35 -7.99
CA LYS A 530 31.81 36.26 -8.50
C LYS A 530 31.10 35.43 -9.55
N VAL A 531 31.89 34.74 -10.37
CA VAL A 531 31.45 33.78 -11.39
C VAL A 531 32.10 32.44 -11.11
N TYR A 532 31.29 31.38 -10.99
CA TYR A 532 31.78 30.03 -10.76
C TYR A 532 31.98 29.30 -12.08
N CYS A 533 33.22 28.89 -12.37
CA CYS A 533 33.52 28.09 -13.55
C CYS A 533 33.26 26.60 -13.27
N ILE A 534 32.31 26.00 -13.99
CA ILE A 534 31.90 24.61 -13.77
C ILE A 534 33.02 23.62 -14.14
N LYS A 535 33.83 23.96 -15.15
CA LYS A 535 34.95 23.13 -15.65
C LYS A 535 36.10 23.06 -14.65
N CYS A 536 36.47 24.19 -14.07
CA CYS A 536 37.61 24.31 -13.15
C CYS A 536 37.25 24.17 -11.68
N LYS A 537 35.95 24.28 -11.33
CA LYS A 537 35.44 24.30 -9.96
C LYS A 537 36.01 25.43 -9.10
N VAL A 538 36.26 26.61 -9.70
CA VAL A 538 36.79 27.80 -9.01
C VAL A 538 35.88 29.01 -9.18
N ASN A 539 35.87 29.89 -8.19
CA ASN A 539 35.23 31.20 -8.26
C ASN A 539 36.19 32.23 -8.86
N ILE A 540 35.71 33.01 -9.82
CA ILE A 540 36.45 34.01 -10.59
C ILE A 540 35.79 35.37 -10.36
N PRO A 541 36.55 36.47 -10.23
CA PRO A 541 35.96 37.81 -10.20
C PRO A 541 35.13 38.10 -11.46
N THR A 542 34.04 38.86 -11.32
CA THR A 542 33.07 39.19 -12.39
C THR A 542 33.60 40.08 -13.50
N SER A 543 34.82 40.60 -13.41
CA SER A 543 35.37 41.41 -14.49
C SER A 543 35.58 40.57 -15.75
N LEU A 544 35.13 41.08 -16.91
CA LEU A 544 35.28 40.40 -18.21
C LEU A 544 36.74 39.97 -18.47
N LYS A 545 37.70 40.81 -18.08
CA LYS A 545 39.12 40.52 -18.18
C LYS A 545 39.52 39.28 -17.39
N CYS A 546 39.07 39.14 -16.14
CA CYS A 546 39.36 37.95 -15.32
C CYS A 546 38.73 36.68 -15.90
N LEU A 547 37.52 36.77 -16.48
CA LEU A 547 36.88 35.64 -17.12
C LEU A 547 37.65 35.20 -18.37
N GLN A 548 38.06 36.14 -19.22
CA GLN A 548 38.86 35.88 -20.42
C GLN A 548 40.23 35.29 -20.08
N GLU A 549 40.92 35.85 -19.08
CA GLU A 549 42.20 35.32 -18.58
C GLU A 549 42.05 33.92 -17.99
N HIS A 550 40.94 33.64 -17.30
CA HIS A 550 40.65 32.31 -16.79
C HIS A 550 40.45 31.30 -17.92
N VAL A 551 39.60 31.62 -18.90
CA VAL A 551 39.28 30.72 -20.04
C VAL A 551 40.51 30.47 -20.91
N ALA A 552 41.33 31.50 -21.16
CA ALA A 552 42.60 31.36 -21.87
C ALA A 552 43.71 30.70 -21.02
N GLY A 553 43.49 30.56 -19.72
CA GLY A 553 44.46 30.04 -18.76
C GLY A 553 44.75 28.55 -18.95
N SER A 554 46.02 28.18 -18.77
CA SER A 554 46.47 26.79 -18.95
C SER A 554 45.76 25.79 -18.02
N ALA A 555 45.36 26.20 -16.82
CA ALA A 555 44.57 25.38 -15.91
C ALA A 555 43.18 25.06 -16.47
N HIS A 556 42.52 26.04 -17.09
CA HIS A 556 41.21 25.87 -17.71
C HIS A 556 41.29 25.01 -18.97
N LEU A 557 42.26 25.28 -19.85
CA LEU A 557 42.52 24.44 -21.01
C LEU A 557 42.87 23.00 -20.63
N LYS A 558 43.63 22.78 -19.54
CA LYS A 558 43.89 21.44 -19.01
C LYS A 558 42.64 20.79 -18.43
N ALA A 559 41.75 21.53 -17.78
CA ALA A 559 40.48 20.99 -17.28
C ALA A 559 39.54 20.58 -18.42
N ILE A 560 39.45 21.41 -19.47
CA ILE A 560 38.73 21.07 -20.71
C ILE A 560 39.35 19.82 -21.34
N ASN A 561 40.67 19.82 -21.56
CA ASN A 561 41.36 18.70 -22.18
C ASN A 561 41.30 17.44 -21.31
N LYS A 562 41.25 17.54 -19.99
CA LYS A 562 41.06 16.39 -19.09
C LYS A 562 39.65 15.82 -19.24
N GLN A 563 38.61 16.65 -19.31
CA GLN A 563 37.25 16.16 -19.61
C GLN A 563 37.18 15.56 -21.03
N HIS A 564 37.86 16.16 -22.00
CA HIS A 564 37.92 15.63 -23.36
C HIS A 564 38.74 14.34 -23.44
N LEU A 565 39.84 14.22 -22.69
CA LEU A 565 40.65 12.99 -22.59
C LEU A 565 39.92 11.92 -21.82
N GLU A 566 39.16 12.23 -20.77
CA GLU A 566 38.30 11.24 -20.12
C GLU A 566 37.27 10.72 -21.13
N VAL A 567 36.63 11.60 -21.91
CA VAL A 567 35.71 11.18 -22.98
C VAL A 567 36.39 10.37 -24.10
N VAL A 568 37.66 10.64 -24.42
CA VAL A 568 38.41 9.92 -25.47
C VAL A 568 39.01 8.60 -24.95
N LEU A 569 39.50 8.56 -23.70
CA LEU A 569 40.01 7.34 -23.06
C LEU A 569 38.86 6.36 -22.78
N TYR A 570 37.67 6.86 -22.41
CA TYR A 570 36.46 6.03 -22.34
C TYR A 570 35.95 5.54 -23.71
N LYS A 571 36.45 6.06 -24.84
CA LYS A 571 36.14 5.51 -26.17
C LYS A 571 37.07 4.39 -26.60
N ASN A 572 38.31 4.35 -26.08
CA ASN A 572 39.31 3.40 -26.56
C ASN A 572 39.42 2.13 -25.70
N ASP A 573 39.06 2.19 -24.40
CA ASP A 573 39.13 1.01 -23.51
C ASP A 573 37.76 0.30 -23.33
N ASN A 574 36.68 0.82 -23.95
CA ASN A 574 35.32 0.26 -23.83
C ASN A 574 34.77 -0.38 -25.12
N GLU A 575 35.53 -0.46 -26.21
CA GLU A 575 35.07 -1.19 -27.42
C GLU A 575 34.82 -2.69 -27.16
N SER A 576 35.29 -3.25 -26.03
CA SER A 576 35.04 -4.65 -25.66
C SER A 576 33.99 -4.86 -24.57
N ASN A 577 33.48 -3.82 -23.90
CA ASN A 577 32.54 -3.93 -22.78
C ASN A 577 31.41 -2.88 -22.77
N GLU A 578 31.15 -2.19 -23.89
CA GLU A 578 29.82 -1.58 -24.12
C GLU A 578 28.80 -2.72 -24.25
N GLU A 579 28.40 -3.32 -23.12
CA GLU A 579 27.14 -4.04 -23.01
C GLU A 579 26.08 -3.12 -23.60
N HIS A 580 25.57 -3.55 -24.75
CA HIS A 580 24.63 -2.82 -25.57
C HIS A 580 23.37 -2.55 -24.75
N THR A 581 23.31 -1.40 -24.08
CA THR A 581 22.04 -0.92 -23.56
C THR A 581 21.19 -0.59 -24.78
N ASN A 582 20.27 -1.48 -25.11
CA ASN A 582 19.36 -1.30 -26.23
C ASN A 582 18.64 0.03 -26.05
N LYS A 583 18.83 0.92 -27.03
CA LYS A 583 18.17 2.23 -27.06
C LYS A 583 16.90 2.11 -27.89
N ILE A 584 15.76 2.31 -27.24
CA ILE A 584 14.45 2.30 -27.89
C ILE A 584 14.00 3.75 -28.01
N ALA A 585 13.48 4.19 -29.15
CA ALA A 585 12.92 5.54 -29.25
C ALA A 585 11.77 5.69 -28.23
N ALA A 586 11.68 6.84 -27.55
CA ALA A 586 10.70 7.02 -26.49
C ALA A 586 9.24 6.86 -26.98
N GLU A 587 8.97 7.22 -28.24
CA GLU A 587 7.66 7.04 -28.87
C GLU A 587 7.31 5.56 -29.12
N ASP A 588 8.31 4.71 -29.39
CA ASP A 588 8.12 3.27 -29.59
C ASP A 588 7.99 2.54 -28.25
N PHE A 589 8.71 3.00 -27.22
CA PHE A 589 8.63 2.44 -25.88
C PHE A 589 7.27 2.75 -25.23
N VAL A 590 6.76 3.98 -25.34
CA VAL A 590 5.52 4.42 -24.67
C VAL A 590 4.30 4.01 -25.50
N GLN A 591 3.85 2.78 -25.32
CA GLN A 591 2.67 2.22 -26.00
C GLN A 591 1.36 2.77 -25.41
N ASN A 592 1.31 2.88 -24.08
CA ASN A 592 0.15 3.40 -23.36
C ASN A 592 0.59 4.46 -22.35
N LYS A 593 -0.10 5.59 -22.33
CA LYS A 593 0.14 6.68 -21.39
C LYS A 593 -1.20 7.11 -20.77
N LEU A 594 -1.34 6.94 -19.46
CA LEU A 594 -2.54 7.32 -18.72
C LEU A 594 -2.21 8.42 -17.72
N PHE A 595 -2.94 9.53 -17.79
CA PHE A 595 -2.84 10.63 -16.84
C PHE A 595 -3.88 10.42 -15.74
N ILE A 596 -3.45 10.41 -14.48
CA ILE A 596 -4.34 10.27 -13.34
C ILE A 596 -4.25 11.55 -12.50
N ASP A 597 -5.35 12.30 -12.49
CA ASP A 597 -5.52 13.47 -11.63
C ASP A 597 -5.92 13.00 -10.23
N GLY A 598 -4.92 12.77 -9.38
CA GLY A 598 -5.08 12.48 -7.95
C GLY A 598 -4.38 13.50 -7.07
N ILE A 599 -4.17 13.16 -5.80
CA ILE A 599 -3.39 13.98 -4.83
C ILE A 599 -1.98 14.26 -5.38
N SER A 600 -1.43 13.31 -6.13
CA SER A 600 -0.19 13.47 -6.89
C SER A 600 -0.51 13.28 -8.36
N LYS A 601 -0.45 14.34 -9.16
CA LYS A 601 -0.57 14.22 -10.62
C LYS A 601 0.51 13.27 -11.14
N CYS A 602 0.09 12.11 -11.62
CA CYS A 602 0.98 11.04 -12.04
C CYS A 602 0.62 10.55 -13.44
N VAL A 603 1.61 9.94 -14.08
CA VAL A 603 1.50 9.33 -15.39
C VAL A 603 1.89 7.87 -15.26
N VAL A 604 0.99 7.01 -15.72
CA VAL A 604 1.22 5.58 -15.83
C VAL A 604 1.60 5.26 -17.28
N ILE A 605 2.79 4.69 -17.46
CA ILE A 605 3.36 4.30 -18.75
C ILE A 605 3.35 2.78 -18.84
N ASN A 606 2.80 2.25 -19.92
CA ASN A 606 2.71 0.81 -20.22
C ASN A 606 2.14 -0.02 -19.07
N ASP A 607 1.36 0.60 -18.19
CA ASP A 607 0.77 -0.03 -17.01
C ASP A 607 1.76 -0.59 -15.98
N THR A 608 3.07 -0.35 -16.17
CA THR A 608 4.15 -0.90 -15.36
C THR A 608 4.99 0.18 -14.68
N ILE A 609 4.94 1.42 -15.18
CA ILE A 609 5.76 2.53 -14.69
C ILE A 609 4.83 3.66 -14.24
N CYS A 610 4.94 4.08 -12.98
CA CYS A 610 4.20 5.24 -12.46
C CYS A 610 5.18 6.35 -12.05
N ILE A 611 5.14 7.48 -12.75
CA ILE A 611 6.01 8.64 -12.50
C ILE A 611 5.20 9.91 -12.33
N SER A 612 5.84 10.99 -11.87
CA SER A 612 5.18 12.30 -11.80
C SER A 612 4.93 12.88 -13.20
N VAL A 613 3.93 13.75 -13.33
CA VAL A 613 3.71 14.50 -14.57
C VAL A 613 4.94 15.31 -14.98
N LEU A 614 5.63 15.95 -14.04
CA LEU A 614 6.85 16.70 -14.33
C LEU A 614 7.96 15.82 -14.92
N SER A 615 8.17 14.63 -14.33
CA SER A 615 9.12 13.66 -14.88
C SER A 615 8.68 13.18 -16.26
N SER A 616 7.40 12.86 -16.46
CA SER A 616 6.89 12.44 -17.77
C SER A 616 7.14 13.48 -18.86
N GLU A 617 7.02 14.77 -18.55
CA GLU A 617 7.21 15.88 -19.49
C GLU A 617 8.63 16.48 -19.46
N LEU A 618 9.58 15.80 -18.82
CA LEU A 618 11.00 16.18 -18.73
C LEU A 618 11.19 17.62 -18.19
N MET A 619 10.51 17.91 -17.08
CA MET A 619 10.55 19.18 -16.36
C MET A 619 11.19 19.03 -14.98
N LEU A 620 12.13 19.91 -14.65
CA LEU A 620 12.70 20.05 -13.30
C LEU A 620 12.18 21.32 -12.64
N GLU A 621 11.97 21.28 -11.32
CA GLU A 621 11.68 22.47 -10.53
C GLU A 621 13.00 23.11 -10.06
N GLU A 622 13.25 24.36 -10.48
CA GLU A 622 14.40 25.16 -10.08
C GLU A 622 13.91 26.56 -9.65
N ASN A 623 14.08 26.92 -8.38
CA ASN A 623 13.75 28.26 -7.85
C ASN A 623 12.30 28.71 -8.15
N ASN A 624 11.30 27.85 -7.87
CA ASN A 624 9.87 28.08 -8.15
C ASN A 624 9.54 28.29 -9.64
N LYS A 625 10.42 27.86 -10.54
CA LYS A 625 10.20 27.82 -11.99
C LYS A 625 10.42 26.40 -12.49
N LEU A 626 9.79 26.07 -13.59
CA LEU A 626 10.05 24.82 -14.29
C LEU A 626 11.17 25.03 -15.31
N LYS A 627 12.09 24.09 -15.41
CA LYS A 627 13.09 24.01 -16.47
C LYS A 627 12.79 22.81 -17.33
N CYS A 628 12.48 23.04 -18.60
CA CYS A 628 12.36 21.96 -19.56
C CYS A 628 13.74 21.44 -19.94
N LEU A 629 14.00 20.15 -19.71
CA LEU A 629 15.28 19.51 -19.99
C LEU A 629 15.56 19.37 -21.50
N ILE A 630 14.51 19.34 -22.31
CA ILE A 630 14.60 19.19 -23.76
C ILE A 630 14.78 20.56 -24.46
N CYS A 631 13.96 21.54 -24.06
CA CYS A 631 13.97 22.87 -24.64
C CYS A 631 15.01 23.81 -24.01
N GLU A 632 15.50 23.46 -22.81
CA GLU A 632 16.39 24.28 -21.98
C GLU A 632 15.81 25.65 -21.63
N GLN A 633 14.49 25.74 -21.60
CA GLN A 633 13.74 26.95 -21.27
C GLN A 633 13.29 26.91 -19.82
N LYS A 634 13.37 28.06 -19.14
CA LYS A 634 12.76 28.29 -17.83
C LYS A 634 11.36 28.87 -18.03
N LEU A 635 10.39 28.27 -17.38
CA LEU A 635 8.96 28.50 -17.54
C LEU A 635 8.33 28.77 -16.17
N PHE A 636 7.26 29.55 -16.12
CA PHE A 636 6.42 29.61 -14.94
C PHE A 636 5.44 28.42 -14.93
N MET A 637 4.95 28.05 -13.74
CA MET A 637 3.97 26.96 -13.60
C MET A 637 2.71 27.15 -14.47
N HIS A 638 2.26 28.38 -14.69
CA HIS A 638 1.08 28.66 -15.54
C HIS A 638 1.35 28.50 -17.04
N ASP A 639 2.62 28.53 -17.47
CA ASP A 639 3.02 28.31 -18.85
C ASP A 639 3.31 26.83 -19.14
N PHE A 640 3.24 25.97 -18.13
CA PHE A 640 3.56 24.54 -18.27
C PHE A 640 2.72 23.88 -19.37
N GLU A 641 1.39 24.05 -19.33
CA GLU A 641 0.48 23.42 -20.28
C GLU A 641 0.63 23.96 -21.70
N SER A 642 0.89 25.27 -21.84
CA SER A 642 1.10 25.87 -23.16
C SER A 642 2.42 25.42 -23.77
N HIS A 643 3.47 25.25 -22.97
CA HIS A 643 4.78 24.78 -23.42
C HIS A 643 4.75 23.34 -23.91
N ILE A 644 4.18 22.40 -23.15
CA ILE A 644 4.15 20.97 -23.54
C ILE A 644 3.32 20.74 -24.82
N LYS A 645 2.39 21.64 -25.14
CA LYS A 645 1.61 21.62 -26.40
C LYS A 645 2.39 22.19 -27.59
N GLN A 646 3.53 22.85 -27.39
CA GLN A 646 4.31 23.41 -28.49
C GLN A 646 4.89 22.29 -29.37
N TYR A 647 4.72 22.42 -30.69
CA TYR A 647 5.26 21.48 -31.68
C TYR A 647 6.76 21.21 -31.50
N HIS A 648 7.54 22.23 -31.16
CA HIS A 648 8.97 22.09 -30.95
C HIS A 648 9.32 21.22 -29.72
N HIS A 649 8.55 21.31 -28.64
CA HIS A 649 8.72 20.44 -27.47
C HIS A 649 8.47 18.98 -27.86
N ASN A 650 7.30 18.70 -28.46
CA ASN A 650 6.92 17.35 -28.88
C ASN A 650 7.92 16.74 -29.86
N LYS A 651 8.35 17.49 -30.88
CA LYS A 651 9.34 17.04 -31.87
C LYS A 651 10.71 16.71 -31.29
N LYS A 652 11.12 17.38 -30.21
CA LYS A 652 12.38 17.06 -29.54
C LYS A 652 12.21 15.94 -28.50
N SER A 653 11.08 15.88 -27.82
CA SER A 653 10.74 14.82 -26.86
C SER A 653 10.71 13.44 -27.53
N SER A 654 10.15 13.35 -28.74
CA SER A 654 10.13 12.09 -29.51
C SER A 654 11.52 11.60 -29.94
N LYS A 655 12.55 12.47 -29.93
CA LYS A 655 13.93 12.09 -30.24
C LYS A 655 14.71 11.56 -29.04
N CYS A 656 14.11 11.54 -27.85
CA CYS A 656 14.73 10.92 -26.69
C CYS A 656 14.71 9.40 -26.82
N PHE A 657 15.72 8.74 -26.26
CA PHE A 657 15.78 7.28 -26.20
C PHE A 657 15.47 6.82 -24.77
N VAL A 658 14.77 5.70 -24.63
CA VAL A 658 14.64 4.95 -23.39
C VAL A 658 15.71 3.84 -23.42
N LEU A 659 16.44 3.70 -22.32
CA LEU A 659 17.38 2.60 -22.16
C LEU A 659 16.64 1.37 -21.64
N GLU A 660 16.75 0.24 -22.33
CA GLU A 660 16.16 -1.02 -21.91
C GLU A 660 16.96 -1.61 -20.74
N LEU A 661 16.48 -1.33 -19.52
CA LEU A 661 17.03 -1.84 -18.28
C LEU A 661 15.90 -2.48 -17.48
N SER A 662 16.12 -3.67 -16.94
CA SER A 662 15.11 -4.34 -16.12
C SER A 662 14.77 -3.45 -14.92
N SER A 663 13.46 -3.21 -14.71
CA SER A 663 12.90 -2.39 -13.61
C SER A 663 13.23 -0.89 -13.60
N GLU A 664 14.02 -0.38 -14.54
CA GLU A 664 14.45 1.02 -14.57
C GLU A 664 13.80 1.81 -15.70
N PHE A 665 13.49 3.09 -15.45
CA PHE A 665 12.96 3.99 -16.48
C PHE A 665 13.92 5.16 -16.69
N ILE A 666 14.96 4.91 -17.49
CA ILE A 666 16.01 5.89 -17.81
C ILE A 666 15.88 6.37 -19.24
N ARG A 667 15.98 7.68 -19.46
CA ARG A 667 15.94 8.29 -20.79
C ARG A 667 17.24 9.02 -21.11
N GLU A 668 17.81 8.76 -22.27
CA GLU A 668 18.87 9.59 -22.83
C GLU A 668 18.24 10.76 -23.60
N ILE A 669 18.30 11.96 -23.01
CA ILE A 669 17.68 13.17 -23.58
C ILE A 669 18.60 13.89 -24.57
N LYS A 670 19.91 13.74 -24.36
CA LYS A 670 21.01 14.23 -25.21
C LYS A 670 22.16 13.22 -25.08
N PRO A 671 23.09 13.16 -26.06
CA PRO A 671 24.25 12.27 -25.95
C PRO A 671 24.93 12.42 -24.59
N GLN A 672 25.11 11.30 -23.86
CA GLN A 672 25.75 11.24 -22.54
C GLN A 672 24.97 11.94 -21.40
N CYS A 673 23.69 12.26 -21.61
CA CYS A 673 22.86 12.96 -20.64
C CYS A 673 21.59 12.16 -20.36
N PHE A 674 21.52 11.60 -19.15
CA PHE A 674 20.55 10.59 -18.75
C PHE A 674 19.62 11.13 -17.69
N HIS A 675 18.33 10.90 -17.88
CA HIS A 675 17.27 11.33 -16.98
C HIS A 675 16.64 10.10 -16.31
N CYS A 676 16.62 10.10 -14.97
CA CYS A 676 15.91 9.08 -14.19
C CYS A 676 14.43 9.43 -14.04
N GLY A 677 13.55 8.60 -14.60
CA GLY A 677 12.10 8.78 -14.57
C GLY A 677 11.49 8.77 -13.15
N TYR A 678 12.04 7.96 -12.24
CA TYR A 678 11.50 7.86 -10.88
C TYR A 678 11.91 9.05 -10.00
N CYS A 679 13.18 9.43 -10.07
CA CYS A 679 13.74 10.50 -9.24
C CYS A 679 13.55 11.90 -9.84
N ASN A 680 13.24 11.99 -11.14
CA ASN A 680 13.24 13.24 -11.89
C ASN A 680 14.58 14.00 -11.78
N ASN A 681 15.69 13.27 -11.93
CA ASN A 681 17.05 13.82 -11.83
C ASN A 681 17.83 13.59 -13.12
N LEU A 682 18.75 14.50 -13.41
CA LEU A 682 19.61 14.46 -14.60
C LEU A 682 21.06 14.13 -14.21
N HIS A 683 21.65 13.15 -14.90
CA HIS A 683 23.02 12.69 -14.68
C HIS A 683 23.82 12.67 -15.98
N SER A 684 25.09 13.06 -15.88
CA SER A 684 26.07 12.95 -16.95
C SER A 684 27.46 12.81 -16.32
N PRO A 685 28.29 11.84 -16.73
CA PRO A 685 28.07 10.83 -17.78
C PRO A 685 27.28 9.59 -17.27
N TRP A 686 27.24 8.50 -18.05
CA TRP A 686 26.56 7.24 -17.69
C TRP A 686 27.03 6.67 -16.34
N SER A 687 28.32 6.76 -16.02
CA SER A 687 28.85 6.29 -14.73
C SER A 687 28.23 7.02 -13.52
N ALA A 688 27.82 8.28 -13.68
CA ALA A 688 27.08 9.00 -12.64
C ALA A 688 25.64 8.48 -12.50
N MET A 689 25.00 8.06 -13.61
CA MET A 689 23.69 7.42 -13.59
C MET A 689 23.76 6.04 -12.92
N LEU A 690 24.80 5.24 -13.19
CA LEU A 690 25.02 3.95 -12.51
C LEU A 690 25.16 4.09 -10.99
N LYS A 691 25.91 5.10 -10.54
CA LYS A 691 25.98 5.43 -9.10
C LYS A 691 24.63 5.89 -8.54
N HIS A 692 23.86 6.64 -9.33
CA HIS A 692 22.53 7.09 -8.92
C HIS A 692 21.54 5.92 -8.74
N ILE A 693 21.46 4.98 -9.68
CA ILE A 693 20.52 3.85 -9.57
C ILE A 693 20.87 2.93 -8.38
N GLN A 694 22.14 2.92 -7.96
CA GLN A 694 22.60 2.19 -6.76
C GLN A 694 22.38 2.95 -5.45
N SER A 695 21.96 4.22 -5.51
CA SER A 695 21.72 5.04 -4.32
C SER A 695 20.46 4.61 -3.55
N ALA A 696 20.43 4.90 -2.25
CA ALA A 696 19.26 4.64 -1.41
C ALA A 696 18.04 5.45 -1.86
N ASP A 697 18.24 6.73 -2.20
CA ASP A 697 17.19 7.64 -2.65
C ASP A 697 16.48 7.15 -3.91
N HIS A 698 17.24 6.56 -4.84
CA HIS A 698 16.66 5.95 -6.04
C HIS A 698 15.81 4.73 -5.71
N ARG A 699 16.33 3.82 -4.87
CA ARG A 699 15.56 2.64 -4.43
C ARG A 699 14.25 3.05 -3.75
N GLU A 700 14.27 4.08 -2.92
CA GLU A 700 13.08 4.62 -2.28
C GLU A 700 12.11 5.24 -3.30
N SER A 701 12.60 6.07 -4.21
CA SER A 701 11.79 6.69 -5.27
C SER A 701 11.12 5.66 -6.19
N ARG A 702 11.87 4.63 -6.58
CA ARG A 702 11.38 3.49 -7.37
C ARG A 702 10.32 2.68 -6.61
N SER A 703 10.58 2.38 -5.34
CA SER A 703 9.60 1.66 -4.48
C SER A 703 8.32 2.48 -4.29
N SER A 704 8.44 3.79 -4.09
CA SER A 704 7.30 4.71 -3.99
C SER A 704 6.51 4.81 -5.29
N ALA A 705 7.19 4.83 -6.44
CA ALA A 705 6.55 4.72 -7.75
C ALA A 705 5.75 3.42 -7.90
N HIS A 706 6.33 2.27 -7.51
CA HIS A 706 5.66 0.98 -7.56
C HIS A 706 4.43 0.93 -6.64
N ILE A 707 4.54 1.39 -5.39
CA ILE A 707 3.41 1.45 -4.45
C ILE A 707 2.28 2.35 -5.01
N ARG A 708 2.62 3.50 -5.61
CA ARG A 708 1.64 4.37 -6.27
C ARG A 708 0.95 3.66 -7.44
N LEU A 709 1.71 2.94 -8.27
CA LEU A 709 1.15 2.16 -9.36
C LEU A 709 0.11 1.14 -8.86
N GLN A 710 0.46 0.37 -7.82
CA GLN A 710 -0.43 -0.62 -7.22
C GLN A 710 -1.71 0.03 -6.66
N ARG A 711 -1.60 1.18 -6.00
CA ARG A 711 -2.76 1.93 -5.50
C ARG A 711 -3.71 2.39 -6.61
N LEU A 712 -3.15 2.71 -7.78
CA LEU A 712 -3.89 3.22 -8.93
C LEU A 712 -4.43 2.12 -9.85
N MET A 713 -4.11 0.85 -9.58
CA MET A 713 -4.57 -0.28 -10.41
C MET A 713 -6.09 -0.33 -10.59
N PRO A 714 -6.93 -0.10 -9.57
CA PRO A 714 -8.39 -0.06 -9.76
C PRO A 714 -8.83 0.99 -10.77
N GLU A 715 -8.29 2.22 -10.68
CA GLU A 715 -8.59 3.32 -11.60
C GLU A 715 -8.06 3.04 -13.01
N ILE A 716 -6.86 2.46 -13.13
CA ILE A 716 -6.28 2.05 -14.42
C ILE A 716 -7.19 1.00 -15.09
N ILE A 717 -7.62 -0.03 -14.35
CA ILE A 717 -8.52 -1.08 -14.86
C ILE A 717 -9.85 -0.47 -15.29
N GLN A 718 -10.44 0.40 -14.48
CA GLN A 718 -11.69 1.08 -14.80
C GLN A 718 -11.55 1.94 -16.07
N HIS A 719 -10.46 2.70 -16.19
CA HIS A 719 -10.18 3.50 -17.38
C HIS A 719 -10.04 2.64 -18.63
N ARG A 720 -9.36 1.48 -18.55
CA ARG A 720 -9.27 0.54 -19.69
C ARG A 720 -10.63 0.00 -20.10
N ARG A 721 -11.48 -0.38 -19.14
CA ARG A 721 -12.86 -0.83 -19.41
C ARG A 721 -13.66 0.25 -20.12
N GLN A 722 -13.57 1.50 -19.65
CA GLN A 722 -14.25 2.63 -20.28
C GLN A 722 -13.73 2.88 -21.70
N HIS A 723 -12.41 2.81 -21.91
CA HIS A 723 -11.81 2.99 -23.23
C HIS A 723 -12.21 1.87 -24.20
N GLN A 724 -12.23 0.61 -23.75
CA GLN A 724 -12.73 -0.53 -24.52
C GLN A 724 -14.21 -0.38 -24.88
N LEU A 725 -15.04 0.03 -23.92
CA LEU A 725 -16.46 0.32 -24.14
C LEU A 725 -16.64 1.45 -25.17
N ASN A 726 -15.90 2.54 -25.05
CA ASN A 726 -15.93 3.66 -26.00
C ASN A 726 -15.50 3.23 -27.41
N ARG A 727 -14.46 2.38 -27.53
CA ARG A 727 -14.05 1.82 -28.83
C ARG A 727 -15.13 0.92 -29.43
N MET A 728 -15.77 0.10 -28.61
CA MET A 728 -16.87 -0.76 -29.03
C MET A 728 -18.08 0.08 -29.49
N MET A 729 -18.46 1.11 -28.73
CA MET A 729 -19.53 2.03 -29.10
C MET A 729 -19.23 2.83 -30.36
N ALA A 730 -17.97 3.26 -30.56
CA ALA A 730 -17.55 3.92 -31.81
C ALA A 730 -17.64 2.97 -33.03
N ALA A 731 -17.24 1.70 -32.86
CA ALA A 731 -17.37 0.69 -33.90
C ALA A 731 -18.83 0.37 -34.23
N PHE A 732 -19.70 0.26 -33.22
CA PHE A 732 -21.15 0.08 -33.41
C PHE A 732 -21.80 1.31 -34.05
N GLY A 733 -21.45 2.52 -33.63
CA GLY A 733 -21.93 3.76 -34.23
C GLY A 733 -21.55 3.85 -35.71
N PHE A 734 -20.38 3.34 -36.11
CA PHE A 734 -20.00 3.24 -37.52
C PHE A 734 -20.86 2.24 -38.28
N MET A 735 -21.14 1.06 -37.70
CA MET A 735 -21.99 0.03 -38.33
C MET A 735 -23.44 0.48 -38.52
N PHE A 736 -24.03 1.22 -37.58
CA PHE A 736 -25.43 1.67 -37.67
C PHE A 736 -25.61 3.07 -38.27
N GLY A 737 -24.60 3.93 -38.19
CA GLY A 737 -24.64 5.28 -38.76
C GLY A 737 -24.47 5.33 -40.28
N ALA A 738 -23.80 4.33 -40.88
CA ALA A 738 -23.60 4.27 -42.33
C ALA A 738 -24.90 4.03 -43.12
N ASN A 739 -25.93 3.44 -42.51
CA ASN A 739 -27.22 3.18 -43.17
C ASN A 739 -28.20 4.36 -43.17
N ARG A 740 -27.96 5.44 -42.43
CA ARG A 740 -28.87 6.60 -42.37
C ARG A 740 -28.59 7.71 -43.40
N ARG A 741 -27.48 7.67 -44.15
CA ARG A 741 -27.14 8.70 -45.16
C ARG A 741 -27.67 8.43 -46.58
N ARG A 742 -28.54 7.43 -46.80
CA ARG A 742 -29.08 7.14 -48.13
C ARG A 742 -30.56 7.51 -48.37
N TYR A 743 -31.23 8.18 -47.42
CA TYR A 743 -32.69 8.35 -47.51
C TYR A 743 -33.24 9.79 -47.47
N TYR A 744 -32.41 10.82 -47.66
CA TYR A 744 -32.87 12.22 -47.68
C TYR A 744 -32.19 13.07 -48.76
N ASP A 745 -32.11 12.57 -50.00
CA ASP A 745 -31.73 13.39 -51.17
C ASP A 745 -32.64 13.12 -52.38
N SER A 746 -33.93 12.91 -52.13
CA SER A 746 -34.96 13.05 -53.15
C SER A 746 -36.20 13.66 -52.52
N ASP A 747 -36.63 14.79 -53.08
CA ASP A 747 -37.91 15.47 -52.91
C ASP A 747 -37.95 16.62 -51.89
N SER A 748 -37.48 17.80 -52.32
CA SER A 748 -38.33 19.00 -52.36
C SER A 748 -37.75 20.07 -53.29
N ASP A 749 -38.65 20.56 -54.14
CA ASP A 749 -38.57 21.74 -55.01
C ASP A 749 -38.25 23.06 -54.29
#